data_AF-A0A7C4QYM2-F1
#
_entry.id   AF-A0A7C4QYM2-F1
#
_cell.length_a   1.000
_cell.length_b   1.000
_cell.length_c   1.000
_cell.angle_alpha   90.00
_cell.angle_beta   90.00
_cell.angle_gamma   90.00
#
_symmetry.space_group_name_H-M   'P 1'
#
loop_
_entity.id
_entity.type
_entity.pdbx_description
1 polymer ?
#
loop_
_entity_poly.entity_id
_entity_poly.type
_entity_poly.pdbx_seq_one_letter_code
_entity_poly.pdbx_strand_id
1 'polypeptide(L)'
;MEPTTTAPRQSPKGELTGRSFLRLRRRSNPAPGGWAIQAAAERALSGVVLLVLLGLVWPPSEAAARQEIYCDSETAAEGDGSMSSPYRRMSNINWQAIGGWLAAGEPVSIKLKRGSQFWETLDIKASGGTSAQLVVEDYGEGRRPIIRGDGECGPWIRELSSTNALWQAVAEIAPQHLWANGQRLAKGSQLETLLPGQWFWQNGLLFLRAAEQAPDQAGYEVRKAIRNHALLANSRTNILIKGLDLSFCASYAARFVRCQGVVLEDCLLRSSDSLLHCDSTDFLSLRSCHLTESYRNYSVNVSGAGSSLEAFFCLFEWAEASGVNLQVFDGARASLVNCNLVGAGNRHVLNSSTGTVSLANCIVAGTGISPAITGNEVLLGASNAIFLQNSLVLPNGQNPALLFSGVQDLGGNLFEDPRFAVNGREGLFVITEDDLPTAKDWADLADLAELYGFRTTLSLSETHALDAATRNLLQARINRGHEIASHTRSHADLTQLGSIRIRYLGAGTRCRLWISNQVLRTAVEDGPLADHLFVDLQAAVTDTQSKLINQLNNHPAYQSEQVTTYNHRVPARLLAETVVEDLKNNQATLSFSANPFYDHEIRQSKLDIESKFLGPTGAPYQCRALNYPGGYFNETVTQELMAAGFLSARTAGQAGSSWHLSDLDVYALKPAPLSMFGLVLLLTFESNTRDQSLAGNHFSPTNLSFSGDSFRLSYAASFNGSNSYAWRSNGVPFDFSSADWLLSAALKPGTAARQQTLFFMGESVADCFRWDITPEAGLSVVMVSNGVSRAVVSAPAGSLQVGAWQKVTLWQRGHHWVLRVGNNLWEASHPGLRLPRYSGSVLLGCALDGAGQPGADGYAGLLDDLSAANGTWMRTHAVLDALTQAGGIYCALTHGESSMPREIWRVVLEAIKNYSGPVRVMTQSEAVEYLRRRSNMPVNARRLSGNPPRRASFVLRPDSPCIGAANPASLIGLSNLRDLAGNVITLADGRLVEYSAPLSMGAYLWQPAVASPVGWWPTNLTVSLVGVDQTALAINPLASSNQALVISLFTNGALAAAQFSSFARWDWPAATIGLQTWHALVAYQDGSSCFTPTNQLLFEAPRPFYLRWEAQNSHAARWTILEGNADREYEWWTSTNLRAWRLTGDTDGYTDGRSFSPNPKANDSIRFFQARIRPR
;
A
#
# COMPACT_ATOMS: atom_id res chain seq x y z
N MET A 1 68.96 -4.87 20.99
CA MET A 1 69.89 -6.01 21.06
C MET A 1 69.88 -6.67 19.70
N GLU A 2 71.06 -6.77 19.09
CA GLU A 2 71.32 -7.67 17.95
C GLU A 2 71.47 -9.12 18.47
N PRO A 3 71.51 -10.21 17.64
CA PRO A 3 72.51 -10.34 16.57
C PRO A 3 72.10 -11.08 15.25
N THR A 4 72.67 -10.61 14.13
CA THR A 4 73.47 -11.32 13.07
C THR A 4 73.06 -12.70 12.51
N THR A 5 73.33 -13.12 11.25
CA THR A 5 73.82 -12.54 9.96
C THR A 5 73.33 -13.53 8.83
N THR A 6 73.87 -13.87 7.65
CA THR A 6 75.11 -13.69 6.81
C THR A 6 74.70 -14.10 5.36
N ALA A 7 75.39 -13.93 4.22
CA ALA A 7 76.76 -13.58 3.82
C ALA A 7 76.78 -12.89 2.40
N PRO A 8 77.92 -12.41 1.85
CA PRO A 8 77.90 -11.34 0.82
C PRO A 8 78.59 -11.65 -0.54
N ARG A 9 78.41 -10.75 -1.54
CA ARG A 9 79.53 -10.08 -2.29
C ARG A 9 79.11 -9.03 -3.36
N GLN A 10 79.77 -7.87 -3.31
CA GLN A 10 80.37 -7.05 -4.41
C GLN A 10 79.59 -6.74 -5.73
N SER A 11 79.15 -5.47 -5.88
CA SER A 11 79.57 -4.42 -6.88
C SER A 11 80.12 -4.77 -8.29
N PRO A 12 80.08 -3.85 -9.31
CA PRO A 12 79.25 -2.64 -9.56
C PRO A 12 78.83 -2.41 -11.06
N LYS A 13 78.20 -1.25 -11.37
CA LYS A 13 78.16 -0.47 -12.67
C LYS A 13 77.83 -1.19 -14.01
N GLY A 14 77.00 -0.56 -14.88
CA GLY A 14 77.00 -0.86 -16.34
C GLY A 14 75.87 -0.23 -17.16
N GLU A 15 76.22 0.44 -18.27
CA GLU A 15 75.35 1.25 -19.15
C GLU A 15 74.75 0.53 -20.39
N LEU A 16 73.69 1.14 -20.97
CA LEU A 16 73.38 1.35 -22.41
C LEU A 16 73.10 0.19 -23.43
N THR A 17 72.02 0.42 -24.21
CA THR A 17 71.75 -0.04 -25.62
C THR A 17 71.57 -1.54 -25.93
N GLY A 18 70.93 -1.97 -27.03
CA GLY A 18 70.07 -1.27 -28.02
C GLY A 18 69.90 -1.99 -29.39
N ARG A 19 68.70 -1.94 -29.99
CA ARG A 19 68.28 -2.38 -31.37
C ARG A 19 68.37 -3.89 -31.72
N SER A 20 67.34 -4.43 -32.42
CA SER A 20 67.43 -4.77 -33.87
C SER A 20 66.28 -5.61 -34.49
N PHE A 21 65.74 -5.07 -35.59
CA PHE A 21 65.26 -5.72 -36.84
C PHE A 21 64.06 -6.70 -36.95
N LEU A 22 63.42 -6.60 -38.11
CA LEU A 22 62.25 -7.33 -38.62
C LEU A 22 62.65 -8.40 -39.68
N ARG A 23 61.77 -9.36 -39.98
CA ARG A 23 61.80 -10.09 -41.27
C ARG A 23 60.40 -10.51 -41.76
N LEU A 24 60.20 -10.45 -43.08
CA LEU A 24 58.94 -10.75 -43.79
C LEU A 24 59.02 -12.07 -44.58
N ARG A 25 57.87 -12.71 -44.83
CA ARG A 25 57.65 -13.59 -46.00
C ARG A 25 56.19 -13.54 -46.50
N ARG A 26 55.89 -14.20 -47.63
CA ARG A 26 54.82 -13.85 -48.59
C ARG A 26 53.79 -14.95 -48.86
N ARG A 27 52.56 -14.51 -49.15
CA ARG A 27 51.57 -14.99 -50.16
C ARG A 27 51.10 -16.46 -50.19
N SER A 28 49.77 -16.60 -50.18
CA SER A 28 48.99 -17.31 -51.22
C SER A 28 47.62 -16.61 -51.42
N ASN A 29 46.79 -17.09 -52.36
CA ASN A 29 45.55 -16.47 -52.90
C ASN A 29 44.70 -17.61 -53.55
N PRO A 30 43.44 -17.44 -54.05
CA PRO A 30 42.47 -16.33 -53.93
C PRO A 30 40.97 -16.73 -53.72
N ALA A 31 40.07 -15.73 -53.63
CA ALA A 31 38.68 -15.71 -54.17
C ALA A 31 37.54 -16.54 -53.51
N PRO A 32 36.23 -16.23 -53.75
CA PRO A 32 35.62 -14.88 -53.83
C PRO A 32 34.21 -14.75 -53.17
N GLY A 33 33.76 -13.52 -52.88
CA GLY A 33 32.33 -13.20 -52.72
C GLY A 33 32.00 -11.99 -51.81
N GLY A 34 30.99 -11.18 -52.20
CA GLY A 34 30.26 -10.32 -51.25
C GLY A 34 30.64 -8.84 -51.09
N TRP A 35 30.81 -8.07 -52.18
CA TRP A 35 30.94 -6.60 -52.13
C TRP A 35 29.78 -5.91 -52.89
N ALA A 36 28.73 -5.47 -52.18
CA ALA A 36 27.56 -4.81 -52.79
C ALA A 36 26.78 -3.80 -51.93
N ILE A 37 26.90 -3.83 -50.59
CA ILE A 37 25.97 -3.09 -49.69
C ILE A 37 26.60 -1.81 -49.10
N GLN A 38 27.91 -1.76 -48.90
CA GLN A 38 28.56 -0.70 -48.11
C GLN A 38 28.62 0.68 -48.79
N ALA A 39 28.49 0.75 -50.13
CA ALA A 39 28.57 2.00 -50.90
C ALA A 39 27.31 2.89 -50.86
N ALA A 40 26.20 2.41 -50.28
CA ALA A 40 24.94 3.17 -50.20
C ALA A 40 24.88 4.10 -48.97
N ALA A 41 25.46 3.71 -47.84
CA ALA A 41 25.32 4.42 -46.57
C ALA A 41 26.05 5.77 -46.55
N GLU A 42 27.28 5.82 -47.06
CA GLU A 42 28.14 7.01 -46.98
C GLU A 42 27.60 8.19 -47.81
N ARG A 43 26.89 7.91 -48.91
CA ARG A 43 26.25 8.94 -49.75
C ARG A 43 25.03 9.59 -49.10
N ALA A 44 24.37 8.91 -48.15
CA ALA A 44 23.26 9.50 -47.40
C ALA A 44 23.75 10.54 -46.37
N LEU A 45 24.81 10.22 -45.61
CA LEU A 45 25.36 11.11 -44.59
C LEU A 45 25.88 12.44 -45.19
N SER A 46 26.57 12.38 -46.33
CA SER A 46 27.16 13.57 -46.96
C SER A 46 26.14 14.60 -47.45
N GLY A 47 24.91 14.18 -47.77
CA GLY A 47 23.85 15.10 -48.22
C GLY A 47 23.22 15.89 -47.07
N VAL A 48 23.07 15.29 -45.89
CA VAL A 48 22.41 15.91 -44.73
C VAL A 48 23.25 17.06 -44.16
N VAL A 49 24.57 16.89 -44.06
CA VAL A 49 25.49 17.90 -43.49
C VAL A 49 25.49 19.19 -44.32
N LEU A 50 25.37 19.10 -45.65
CA LEU A 50 25.37 20.28 -46.52
C LEU A 50 24.06 21.08 -46.42
N LEU A 51 22.91 20.41 -46.22
CA LEU A 51 21.62 21.07 -45.98
C LEU A 51 21.60 21.81 -44.64
N VAL A 52 22.19 21.25 -43.58
CA VAL A 52 22.30 21.91 -42.27
C VAL A 52 23.17 23.17 -42.35
N LEU A 53 24.26 23.15 -43.13
CA LEU A 53 25.15 24.30 -43.29
C LEU A 53 24.54 25.44 -44.13
N LEU A 54 23.69 25.14 -45.11
CA LEU A 54 22.99 26.16 -45.90
C LEU A 54 21.83 26.83 -45.14
N GLY A 55 21.28 26.19 -44.11
CA GLY A 55 20.26 26.78 -43.24
C GLY A 55 20.76 27.89 -42.30
N LEU A 56 22.08 28.01 -42.10
CA LEU A 56 22.69 28.90 -41.09
C LEU A 56 22.94 30.34 -41.56
N VAL A 57 22.54 30.72 -42.78
CA VAL A 57 22.74 32.08 -43.33
C VAL A 57 21.45 32.70 -43.90
N TRP A 58 20.27 32.18 -43.51
CA TRP A 58 19.05 32.99 -43.57
C TRP A 58 19.05 33.91 -42.34
N PRO A 59 18.92 35.25 -42.49
CA PRO A 59 18.54 36.08 -41.36
C PRO A 59 17.19 35.56 -40.83
N PRO A 60 16.95 35.57 -39.50
CA PRO A 60 15.65 35.17 -38.98
C PRO A 60 14.59 36.09 -39.59
N SER A 61 13.72 35.52 -40.40
CA SER A 61 12.53 36.20 -40.90
C SER A 61 11.79 36.74 -39.69
N GLU A 62 11.53 38.05 -39.65
CA GLU A 62 10.84 38.70 -38.54
C GLU A 62 9.59 37.89 -38.17
N ALA A 63 9.59 37.34 -36.95
CA ALA A 63 8.56 36.39 -36.54
C ALA A 63 7.19 37.07 -36.63
N ALA A 64 6.35 36.58 -37.55
CA ALA A 64 5.09 37.23 -37.90
C ALA A 64 4.31 37.59 -36.63
N ALA A 65 3.94 38.88 -36.51
CA ALA A 65 3.38 39.43 -35.29
C ALA A 65 2.19 38.58 -34.84
N ARG A 66 2.32 37.96 -33.65
CA ARG A 66 1.32 37.05 -33.12
C ARG A 66 -0.01 37.80 -32.98
N GLN A 67 -1.08 37.24 -33.54
CA GLN A 67 -2.43 37.77 -33.33
C GLN A 67 -2.86 37.45 -31.90
N GLU A 68 -3.32 38.46 -31.15
CA GLU A 68 -3.63 38.31 -29.73
C GLU A 68 -5.07 38.70 -29.42
N ILE A 69 -5.84 37.75 -28.89
CA ILE A 69 -7.23 37.94 -28.44
C ILE A 69 -7.25 37.89 -26.93
N TYR A 70 -7.86 38.87 -26.28
CA TYR A 70 -7.91 39.01 -24.83
C TYR A 70 -9.33 38.74 -24.29
N CYS A 71 -9.41 38.03 -23.15
CA CYS A 71 -10.65 37.65 -22.48
C CYS A 71 -10.60 37.95 -20.96
N ASP A 72 -11.62 38.60 -20.42
CA ASP A 72 -11.74 38.99 -19.00
C ASP A 72 -13.21 38.97 -18.55
N SER A 73 -13.59 38.05 -17.65
CA SER A 73 -14.97 37.94 -17.12
C SER A 73 -15.45 39.16 -16.35
N GLU A 74 -14.51 39.95 -15.79
CA GLU A 74 -14.76 41.04 -14.84
C GLU A 74 -15.02 42.39 -15.53
N THR A 75 -14.95 42.47 -16.87
CA THR A 75 -15.32 43.70 -17.58
C THR A 75 -16.81 44.00 -17.44
N ALA A 76 -17.14 45.28 -17.32
CA ALA A 76 -18.54 45.71 -17.17
C ALA A 76 -19.37 45.46 -18.45
N ALA A 77 -18.75 45.56 -19.62
CA ALA A 77 -19.36 45.45 -20.93
C ALA A 77 -18.58 44.47 -21.83
N GLU A 78 -19.20 44.04 -22.92
CA GLU A 78 -18.56 43.19 -23.92
C GLU A 78 -17.59 43.98 -24.81
N GLY A 79 -16.40 43.43 -25.04
CA GLY A 79 -15.35 44.07 -25.84
C GLY A 79 -15.22 43.56 -27.27
N ASP A 80 -14.15 43.98 -27.95
CA ASP A 80 -13.79 43.59 -29.32
C ASP A 80 -12.72 42.48 -29.39
N GLY A 81 -12.11 42.13 -28.25
CA GLY A 81 -11.02 41.16 -28.13
C GLY A 81 -9.63 41.79 -28.01
N SER A 82 -9.50 43.12 -28.07
CA SER A 82 -8.24 43.83 -27.81
C SER A 82 -7.89 43.84 -26.31
N MET A 83 -6.61 44.06 -25.96
CA MET A 83 -6.19 44.17 -24.54
C MET A 83 -6.92 45.30 -23.78
N SER A 84 -7.29 46.36 -24.49
CA SER A 84 -8.06 47.52 -23.99
C SER A 84 -9.57 47.27 -23.90
N SER A 85 -10.09 46.29 -24.62
CA SER A 85 -11.51 45.96 -24.74
C SER A 85 -11.68 44.45 -24.91
N PRO A 86 -11.33 43.64 -23.89
CA PRO A 86 -11.31 42.19 -24.01
C PRO A 86 -12.74 41.62 -24.07
N TYR A 87 -12.90 40.45 -24.68
CA TYR A 87 -14.17 39.73 -24.62
C TYR A 87 -14.49 39.37 -23.17
N ARG A 88 -15.73 39.59 -22.76
CA ARG A 88 -16.22 39.16 -21.45
C ARG A 88 -16.56 37.68 -21.43
N ARG A 89 -16.88 37.12 -22.60
CA ARG A 89 -17.29 35.72 -22.78
C ARG A 89 -16.45 34.99 -23.80
N MET A 90 -16.10 33.74 -23.52
CA MET A 90 -15.38 32.88 -24.46
C MET A 90 -16.26 32.47 -25.64
N SER A 91 -17.60 32.51 -25.49
CA SER A 91 -18.56 32.32 -26.57
C SER A 91 -18.38 33.28 -27.75
N ASN A 92 -17.74 34.43 -27.53
CA ASN A 92 -17.66 35.53 -28.50
C ASN A 92 -16.35 35.53 -29.30
N ILE A 93 -15.42 34.64 -28.96
CA ILE A 93 -14.16 34.43 -29.68
C ILE A 93 -14.47 34.10 -31.15
N ASN A 94 -14.00 34.93 -32.08
CA ASN A 94 -14.24 34.75 -33.52
C ASN A 94 -13.35 33.65 -34.11
N TRP A 95 -13.77 32.40 -33.91
CA TRP A 95 -13.09 31.21 -34.41
C TRP A 95 -12.92 31.16 -35.93
N GLN A 96 -13.77 31.85 -36.71
CA GLN A 96 -13.62 31.95 -38.16
C GLN A 96 -12.43 32.83 -38.55
N ALA A 97 -12.23 33.96 -37.87
CA ALA A 97 -11.05 34.82 -38.07
C ALA A 97 -9.76 34.09 -37.66
N ILE A 98 -9.76 33.45 -36.48
CA ILE A 98 -8.63 32.64 -35.99
C ILE A 98 -8.24 31.53 -36.98
N GLY A 99 -9.23 30.82 -37.51
CA GLY A 99 -9.01 29.79 -38.53
C GLY A 99 -8.39 30.34 -39.82
N GLY A 100 -8.74 31.57 -40.21
CA GLY A 100 -8.13 32.29 -41.34
C GLY A 100 -6.66 32.64 -41.09
N TRP A 101 -6.34 33.23 -39.94
CA TRP A 101 -4.97 33.61 -39.56
C TRP A 101 -4.05 32.39 -39.46
N LEU A 102 -4.47 31.32 -38.77
CA LEU A 102 -3.68 30.09 -38.65
C LEU A 102 -3.49 29.40 -40.01
N ALA A 103 -4.46 29.48 -40.92
CA ALA A 103 -4.34 28.97 -42.30
C ALA A 103 -3.42 29.83 -43.18
N ALA A 104 -3.25 31.12 -42.87
CA ALA A 104 -2.25 31.99 -43.48
C ALA A 104 -0.83 31.80 -42.91
N GLY A 105 -0.68 31.00 -41.84
CA GLY A 105 0.58 30.79 -41.13
C GLY A 105 0.89 31.83 -40.06
N GLU A 106 -0.08 32.67 -39.69
CA GLU A 106 0.05 33.64 -38.60
C GLU A 106 -0.18 32.93 -37.25
N PRO A 107 0.74 33.02 -36.27
CA PRO A 107 0.55 32.43 -34.95
C PRO A 107 -0.50 33.23 -34.16
N VAL A 108 -1.38 32.52 -33.42
CA VAL A 108 -2.47 33.14 -32.65
C VAL A 108 -2.38 32.76 -31.18
N SER A 109 -2.61 33.73 -30.28
CA SER A 109 -2.81 33.50 -28.86
C SER A 109 -4.16 34.05 -28.36
N ILE A 110 -4.85 33.24 -27.56
CA ILE A 110 -6.04 33.60 -26.81
C ILE A 110 -5.63 33.73 -25.33
N LYS A 111 -5.67 34.95 -24.80
CA LYS A 111 -5.18 35.31 -23.47
C LYS A 111 -6.34 35.50 -22.50
N LEU A 112 -6.41 34.67 -21.45
CA LEU A 112 -7.42 34.73 -20.40
C LEU A 112 -6.85 35.44 -19.16
N LYS A 113 -7.55 36.46 -18.64
CA LYS A 113 -7.01 37.29 -17.57
C LYS A 113 -6.95 36.54 -16.23
N ARG A 114 -5.79 36.61 -15.57
CA ARG A 114 -5.62 36.09 -14.21
C ARG A 114 -6.60 36.78 -13.26
N GLY A 115 -7.23 35.97 -12.40
CA GLY A 115 -8.34 36.36 -11.54
C GLY A 115 -9.75 36.10 -12.12
N SER A 116 -9.92 36.06 -13.45
CA SER A 116 -11.23 35.84 -14.09
C SER A 116 -11.80 34.43 -13.85
N GLN A 117 -13.14 34.34 -13.87
CA GLN A 117 -13.89 33.10 -13.78
C GLN A 117 -14.93 33.01 -14.92
N PHE A 118 -14.78 32.01 -15.79
CA PHE A 118 -15.63 31.81 -16.96
C PHE A 118 -16.56 30.61 -16.74
N TRP A 119 -17.85 30.87 -16.55
CA TRP A 119 -18.90 29.84 -16.46
C TRP A 119 -19.40 29.42 -17.85
N GLU A 120 -18.47 28.98 -18.69
CA GLU A 120 -18.65 28.58 -20.09
C GLU A 120 -17.76 27.36 -20.40
N THR A 121 -18.01 26.69 -21.54
CA THR A 121 -17.10 25.68 -22.07
C THR A 121 -16.27 26.30 -23.19
N LEU A 122 -14.94 26.25 -23.07
CA LEU A 122 -14.03 26.61 -24.15
C LEU A 122 -14.00 25.48 -25.19
N ASP A 123 -14.70 25.69 -26.30
CA ASP A 123 -14.85 24.74 -27.42
C ASP A 123 -13.98 25.20 -28.59
N ILE A 124 -12.80 24.57 -28.75
CA ILE A 124 -11.77 24.99 -29.71
C ILE A 124 -12.17 24.59 -31.13
N LYS A 125 -12.36 25.59 -31.99
CA LYS A 125 -12.89 25.43 -33.36
C LYS A 125 -11.88 25.64 -34.48
N ALA A 126 -10.66 26.04 -34.16
CA ALA A 126 -9.56 26.21 -35.13
C ALA A 126 -8.39 25.27 -34.83
N SER A 127 -7.58 25.00 -35.86
CA SER A 127 -6.35 24.20 -35.80
C SER A 127 -5.15 25.07 -36.09
N GLY A 128 -4.07 24.90 -35.33
CA GLY A 128 -2.76 25.46 -35.69
C GLY A 128 -2.01 24.59 -36.71
N GLY A 129 -1.01 25.21 -37.35
CA GLY A 129 0.03 24.54 -38.13
C GLY A 129 1.29 24.30 -37.30
N THR A 130 2.25 23.55 -37.86
CA THR A 130 3.55 23.30 -37.19
C THR A 130 4.44 24.54 -37.10
N SER A 131 4.25 25.52 -38.00
CA SER A 131 4.87 26.85 -37.96
C SER A 131 4.02 27.91 -37.25
N ALA A 132 2.75 27.61 -36.96
CA ALA A 132 1.75 28.56 -36.49
C ALA A 132 0.82 27.86 -35.48
N GLN A 133 1.33 27.62 -34.27
CA GLN A 133 0.57 26.97 -33.20
C GLN A 133 -0.55 27.88 -32.70
N LEU A 134 -1.71 27.31 -32.37
CA LEU A 134 -2.74 28.00 -31.60
C LEU A 134 -2.38 27.92 -30.12
N VAL A 135 -2.21 29.07 -29.46
CA VAL A 135 -1.97 29.16 -28.02
C VAL A 135 -3.24 29.64 -27.32
N VAL A 136 -3.54 29.03 -26.17
CA VAL A 136 -4.45 29.57 -25.16
C VAL A 136 -3.65 29.69 -23.87
N GLU A 137 -3.42 30.91 -23.39
CA GLU A 137 -2.55 31.20 -22.24
C GLU A 137 -3.20 32.22 -21.30
N ASP A 138 -2.60 32.45 -20.13
CA ASP A 138 -3.07 33.44 -19.18
C ASP A 138 -2.32 34.78 -19.28
N TYR A 139 -2.92 35.89 -18.81
CA TYR A 139 -2.26 37.20 -18.76
C TYR A 139 -2.61 38.03 -17.51
N GLY A 140 -1.75 39.00 -17.18
CA GLY A 140 -1.93 39.87 -16.02
C GLY A 140 -1.40 39.23 -14.71
N GLU A 141 -1.96 39.63 -13.58
CA GLU A 141 -1.51 39.22 -12.24
C GLU A 141 -2.60 38.48 -11.46
N GLY A 142 -2.19 37.70 -10.44
CA GLY A 142 -3.11 37.03 -9.52
C GLY A 142 -3.19 35.51 -9.72
N ARG A 143 -4.39 34.94 -9.50
CA ARG A 143 -4.64 33.49 -9.66
C ARG A 143 -4.83 33.12 -11.14
N ARG A 144 -4.53 31.87 -11.52
CA ARG A 144 -4.86 31.34 -12.86
C ARG A 144 -6.34 31.61 -13.21
N PRO A 145 -6.67 31.99 -14.46
CA PRO A 145 -8.07 32.07 -14.90
C PRO A 145 -8.76 30.72 -14.74
N ILE A 146 -10.00 30.72 -14.22
CA ILE A 146 -10.76 29.49 -13.97
C ILE A 146 -11.86 29.34 -15.02
N ILE A 147 -11.89 28.21 -15.72
CA ILE A 147 -13.03 27.80 -16.56
C ILE A 147 -13.84 26.76 -15.79
N ARG A 148 -15.14 27.02 -15.62
CA ARG A 148 -15.99 26.34 -14.62
C ARG A 148 -17.15 25.59 -15.24
N GLY A 149 -17.29 24.31 -14.89
CA GLY A 149 -18.43 23.47 -15.28
C GLY A 149 -19.68 23.62 -14.42
N ASP A 150 -19.64 24.43 -13.35
CA ASP A 150 -20.72 24.54 -12.36
C ASP A 150 -21.64 25.75 -12.55
N GLY A 151 -22.67 25.83 -11.72
CA GLY A 151 -23.48 27.02 -11.50
C GLY A 151 -24.11 26.98 -10.12
N GLU A 152 -24.65 28.11 -9.67
CA GLU A 152 -25.29 28.22 -8.36
C GLU A 152 -26.56 27.34 -8.24
N CYS A 153 -26.89 26.99 -7.00
CA CYS A 153 -28.15 26.36 -6.66
C CYS A 153 -28.84 27.10 -5.53
N GLY A 154 -30.05 27.57 -5.80
CA GLY A 154 -30.90 28.31 -4.87
C GLY A 154 -32.09 28.96 -5.61
N PRO A 155 -32.95 29.72 -4.91
CA PRO A 155 -32.98 29.86 -3.45
C PRO A 155 -33.33 28.52 -2.76
N TRP A 156 -32.93 28.36 -1.51
CA TRP A 156 -33.25 27.18 -0.72
C TRP A 156 -34.50 27.41 0.13
N ILE A 157 -35.46 26.48 0.04
CA ILE A 157 -36.67 26.46 0.89
C ILE A 157 -36.64 25.24 1.80
N ARG A 158 -37.18 25.37 3.02
CA ARG A 158 -37.24 24.25 3.98
C ARG A 158 -38.27 23.22 3.52
N GLU A 159 -37.93 21.93 3.58
CA GLU A 159 -38.89 20.87 3.30
C GLU A 159 -39.77 20.61 4.54
N LEU A 160 -41.00 21.14 4.48
CA LEU A 160 -41.93 21.24 5.61
C LEU A 160 -42.49 19.90 6.09
N SER A 161 -42.47 18.84 5.27
CA SER A 161 -42.84 17.48 5.70
C SER A 161 -41.82 16.84 6.65
N SER A 162 -40.62 17.42 6.78
CA SER A 162 -39.52 16.84 7.54
C SER A 162 -39.29 17.51 8.90
N THR A 163 -39.11 16.69 9.94
CA THR A 163 -38.64 17.14 11.27
C THR A 163 -37.15 17.47 11.29
N ASN A 164 -36.41 17.02 10.28
CA ASN A 164 -34.98 17.25 10.11
C ASN A 164 -34.70 18.62 9.46
N ALA A 165 -33.45 19.06 9.49
CA ALA A 165 -32.99 20.26 8.77
C ALA A 165 -32.75 19.97 7.29
N LEU A 166 -33.82 19.62 6.57
CA LEU A 166 -33.82 19.32 5.15
C LEU A 166 -34.25 20.54 4.34
N TRP A 167 -33.46 20.87 3.33
CA TRP A 167 -33.64 22.01 2.44
C TRP A 167 -33.75 21.53 1.01
N GLN A 168 -34.53 22.20 0.18
CA GLN A 168 -34.67 21.89 -1.23
C GLN A 168 -34.52 23.12 -2.14
N ALA A 169 -34.03 22.89 -3.35
CA ALA A 169 -33.91 23.88 -4.42
C ALA A 169 -34.23 23.25 -5.78
N VAL A 170 -34.62 24.07 -6.77
CA VAL A 170 -35.00 23.57 -8.10
C VAL A 170 -33.76 23.13 -8.90
N ALA A 171 -33.83 21.93 -9.45
CA ALA A 171 -32.83 21.35 -10.33
C ALA A 171 -33.50 20.41 -11.33
N GLU A 172 -33.97 20.93 -12.46
CA GLU A 172 -34.67 20.17 -13.51
C GLU A 172 -33.91 18.92 -13.97
N ILE A 173 -32.58 19.04 -14.07
CA ILE A 173 -31.65 17.95 -14.38
C ILE A 173 -30.95 17.51 -13.09
N ALA A 174 -30.87 16.20 -12.88
CA ALA A 174 -30.13 15.59 -11.78
C ALA A 174 -28.64 15.95 -11.87
N PRO A 175 -28.07 16.71 -10.91
CA PRO A 175 -26.66 17.03 -10.94
C PRO A 175 -25.81 15.78 -10.68
N GLN A 176 -24.66 15.68 -11.33
CA GLN A 176 -23.69 14.59 -11.06
C GLN A 176 -22.95 14.83 -9.74
N HIS A 177 -22.61 16.10 -9.47
CA HIS A 177 -21.89 16.54 -8.27
C HIS A 177 -22.52 17.82 -7.72
N LEU A 178 -22.37 18.00 -6.41
CA LEU A 178 -22.78 19.19 -5.67
C LEU A 178 -21.61 19.59 -4.77
N TRP A 179 -21.36 20.88 -4.62
CA TRP A 179 -20.34 21.44 -3.74
C TRP A 179 -20.92 22.53 -2.84
N ALA A 180 -20.41 22.68 -1.63
CA ALA A 180 -20.63 23.85 -0.78
C ALA A 180 -19.29 24.47 -0.41
N ASN A 181 -19.14 25.79 -0.63
CA ASN A 181 -17.87 26.51 -0.42
C ASN A 181 -16.66 25.82 -1.11
N GLY A 182 -16.90 25.25 -2.29
CA GLY A 182 -15.92 24.49 -3.08
C GLY A 182 -15.64 23.04 -2.61
N GLN A 183 -16.17 22.59 -1.46
CA GLN A 183 -16.01 21.20 -1.01
C GLN A 183 -17.14 20.32 -1.55
N ARG A 184 -16.80 19.13 -2.10
CA ARG A 184 -17.81 18.23 -2.66
C ARG A 184 -18.68 17.61 -1.56
N LEU A 185 -19.99 17.69 -1.72
CA LEU A 185 -20.97 17.06 -0.83
C LEU A 185 -21.26 15.61 -1.25
N ALA A 186 -21.43 14.73 -0.26
CA ALA A 186 -21.70 13.32 -0.50
C ALA A 186 -23.15 13.09 -0.97
N LYS A 187 -23.36 12.18 -1.92
CA LYS A 187 -24.71 11.83 -2.37
C LYS A 187 -25.30 10.74 -1.46
N GLY A 188 -26.51 10.94 -0.95
CA GLY A 188 -27.27 9.93 -0.21
C GLY A 188 -27.85 8.84 -1.13
N SER A 189 -28.21 7.70 -0.54
CA SER A 189 -28.86 6.58 -1.24
C SER A 189 -30.36 6.82 -1.50
N GLN A 190 -31.03 7.53 -0.58
CA GLN A 190 -32.45 7.85 -0.59
C GLN A 190 -32.69 9.13 0.24
N LEU A 191 -33.86 9.76 0.10
CA LEU A 191 -34.18 11.06 0.69
C LEU A 191 -34.32 10.99 2.23
N GLU A 192 -34.99 9.94 2.70
CA GLU A 192 -35.47 9.76 4.07
C GLU A 192 -34.31 9.50 5.06
N THR A 193 -33.21 8.92 4.57
CA THR A 193 -32.03 8.59 5.38
C THR A 193 -30.81 9.46 5.04
N LEU A 194 -31.01 10.66 4.49
CA LEU A 194 -29.93 11.63 4.34
C LEU A 194 -29.29 11.97 5.69
N LEU A 195 -27.95 11.94 5.74
CA LEU A 195 -27.14 12.44 6.85
C LEU A 195 -26.74 13.92 6.64
N PRO A 196 -26.35 14.66 7.69
CA PRO A 196 -25.88 16.04 7.53
C PRO A 196 -24.72 16.14 6.52
N GLY A 197 -24.78 17.13 5.63
CA GLY A 197 -23.83 17.29 4.53
C GLY A 197 -24.09 16.39 3.31
N GLN A 198 -25.13 15.55 3.33
CA GLN A 198 -25.54 14.75 2.17
C GLN A 198 -26.66 15.43 1.37
N TRP A 199 -26.68 15.13 0.06
CA TRP A 199 -27.73 15.55 -0.86
C TRP A 199 -28.38 14.37 -1.59
N PHE A 200 -29.64 14.55 -1.99
CA PHE A 200 -30.39 13.64 -2.86
C PHE A 200 -31.08 14.43 -3.97
N TRP A 201 -31.45 13.78 -5.07
CA TRP A 201 -32.21 14.42 -6.15
C TRP A 201 -33.39 13.54 -6.54
N GLN A 202 -34.56 14.14 -6.68
CA GLN A 202 -35.79 13.45 -7.03
C GLN A 202 -36.77 14.42 -7.71
N ASN A 203 -37.39 14.01 -8.81
CA ASN A 203 -38.50 14.72 -9.47
C ASN A 203 -38.25 16.21 -9.78
N GLY A 204 -37.02 16.58 -10.17
CA GLY A 204 -36.64 17.98 -10.47
C GLY A 204 -36.29 18.84 -9.24
N LEU A 205 -36.28 18.25 -8.04
CA LEU A 205 -35.90 18.89 -6.79
C LEU A 205 -34.58 18.30 -6.29
N LEU A 206 -33.66 19.17 -5.89
CA LEU A 206 -32.43 18.83 -5.20
C LEU A 206 -32.64 19.06 -3.70
N PHE A 207 -32.46 18.02 -2.91
CA PHE A 207 -32.55 18.05 -1.46
C PHE A 207 -31.15 18.03 -0.84
N LEU A 208 -30.93 18.83 0.20
CA LEU A 208 -29.68 18.91 0.97
C LEU A 208 -30.02 18.94 2.46
N ARG A 209 -29.45 18.02 3.24
CA ARG A 209 -29.56 18.05 4.70
C ARG A 209 -28.41 18.89 5.26
N ALA A 210 -28.73 20.12 5.67
CA ALA A 210 -27.77 21.08 6.20
C ALA A 210 -27.89 21.19 7.73
N ALA A 211 -27.36 22.27 8.30
CA ALA A 211 -27.66 22.72 9.65
C ALA A 211 -29.06 23.36 9.72
N GLU A 212 -29.45 23.86 10.90
CA GLU A 212 -30.79 24.41 11.20
C GLU A 212 -31.19 25.65 10.37
N GLN A 213 -30.25 26.27 9.66
CA GLN A 213 -30.47 27.42 8.77
C GLN A 213 -30.35 27.01 7.29
N ALA A 214 -31.00 27.76 6.41
CA ALA A 214 -30.91 27.53 4.97
C ALA A 214 -29.45 27.68 4.49
N PRO A 215 -28.98 26.91 3.49
CA PRO A 215 -27.59 27.00 3.03
C PRO A 215 -27.18 28.42 2.61
N ASP A 216 -28.05 29.13 1.89
CA ASP A 216 -27.85 30.53 1.49
C ASP A 216 -27.83 31.48 2.70
N GLN A 217 -28.75 31.32 3.66
CA GLN A 217 -28.78 32.09 4.92
C GLN A 217 -27.55 31.84 5.81
N ALA A 218 -27.00 30.62 5.79
CA ALA A 218 -25.80 30.23 6.52
C ALA A 218 -24.49 30.69 5.85
N GLY A 219 -24.57 31.36 4.68
CA GLY A 219 -23.39 31.78 3.91
C GLY A 219 -22.67 30.64 3.19
N TYR A 220 -23.37 29.53 2.89
CA TYR A 220 -22.84 28.46 2.05
C TYR A 220 -23.13 28.74 0.57
N GLU A 221 -22.07 28.93 -0.20
CA GLU A 221 -22.11 28.95 -1.66
C GLU A 221 -22.31 27.51 -2.17
N VAL A 222 -23.58 27.11 -2.37
CA VAL A 222 -23.91 25.79 -2.92
C VAL A 222 -23.95 25.85 -4.45
N ARG A 223 -23.07 25.09 -5.10
CA ARG A 223 -22.96 24.98 -6.57
C ARG A 223 -23.21 23.55 -7.04
N LYS A 224 -23.85 23.41 -8.20
CA LYS A 224 -24.16 22.14 -8.86
C LYS A 224 -23.43 22.01 -10.19
N ALA A 225 -23.06 20.79 -10.58
CA ALA A 225 -22.44 20.53 -11.88
C ALA A 225 -23.48 20.71 -13.01
N ILE A 226 -23.17 21.51 -14.03
CA ILE A 226 -24.09 21.82 -15.15
C ILE A 226 -23.49 21.41 -16.50
N ARG A 227 -22.22 21.77 -16.76
CA ARG A 227 -21.53 21.50 -18.02
C ARG A 227 -20.71 20.22 -17.89
N ASN A 228 -20.68 19.42 -18.96
CA ASN A 228 -19.88 18.21 -19.01
C ASN A 228 -18.37 18.52 -19.02
N HIS A 229 -17.97 19.65 -19.64
CA HIS A 229 -16.57 20.03 -19.86
C HIS A 229 -16.30 21.52 -19.61
N ALA A 230 -15.09 21.85 -19.14
CA ALA A 230 -14.55 23.21 -19.15
C ALA A 230 -13.78 23.47 -20.45
N LEU A 231 -12.98 22.50 -20.91
CA LEU A 231 -12.25 22.55 -22.18
C LEU A 231 -12.65 21.38 -23.10
N LEU A 232 -12.93 21.67 -24.38
CA LEU A 232 -13.23 20.70 -25.42
C LEU A 232 -12.46 21.03 -26.71
N ALA A 233 -11.88 20.01 -27.34
CA ALA A 233 -11.42 20.08 -28.72
C ALA A 233 -11.73 18.77 -29.47
N ASN A 234 -12.18 18.88 -30.72
CA ASN A 234 -12.55 17.74 -31.56
C ASN A 234 -12.05 17.96 -33.00
N SER A 235 -11.21 17.05 -33.50
CA SER A 235 -10.52 17.19 -34.80
C SER A 235 -9.77 18.52 -34.95
N ARG A 236 -8.84 18.77 -34.02
CA ARG A 236 -7.98 19.96 -33.98
C ARG A 236 -6.50 19.59 -33.88
N THR A 237 -5.62 20.41 -34.44
CA THR A 237 -4.17 20.15 -34.47
C THR A 237 -3.35 21.31 -33.91
N ASN A 238 -2.16 21.02 -33.40
CA ASN A 238 -1.14 21.98 -32.93
C ASN A 238 -1.70 23.05 -31.98
N ILE A 239 -2.10 22.61 -30.78
CA ILE A 239 -2.65 23.46 -29.71
C ILE A 239 -1.71 23.46 -28.51
N LEU A 240 -1.43 24.63 -27.95
CA LEU A 240 -0.86 24.80 -26.61
C LEU A 240 -1.91 25.42 -25.69
N ILE A 241 -2.16 24.79 -24.54
CA ILE A 241 -2.98 25.32 -23.44
C ILE A 241 -2.04 25.59 -22.26
N LYS A 242 -2.10 26.77 -21.67
CA LYS A 242 -1.13 27.19 -20.64
C LYS A 242 -1.78 27.93 -19.48
N GLY A 243 -1.37 27.59 -18.26
CA GLY A 243 -1.66 28.39 -17.05
C GLY A 243 -3.13 28.49 -16.65
N LEU A 244 -4.00 27.59 -17.11
CA LEU A 244 -5.44 27.61 -16.82
C LEU A 244 -5.82 26.73 -15.61
N ASP A 245 -6.93 27.04 -14.94
CA ASP A 245 -7.62 26.16 -14.00
C ASP A 245 -8.94 25.66 -14.63
N LEU A 246 -9.07 24.34 -14.81
CA LEU A 246 -10.21 23.68 -15.45
C LEU A 246 -10.95 22.85 -14.40
N SER A 247 -12.16 23.28 -14.02
CA SER A 247 -12.74 22.89 -12.72
C SER A 247 -14.25 22.62 -12.75
N PHE A 248 -14.73 21.86 -11.74
CA PHE A 248 -16.15 21.71 -11.37
C PHE A 248 -17.07 21.15 -12.47
N CYS A 249 -16.61 20.18 -13.25
CA CYS A 249 -17.33 19.62 -14.42
C CYS A 249 -18.10 18.33 -14.12
N ALA A 250 -19.19 18.11 -14.85
CA ALA A 250 -20.04 16.93 -14.73
C ALA A 250 -19.48 15.66 -15.42
N SER A 251 -18.36 15.75 -16.17
CA SER A 251 -17.76 14.58 -16.86
C SER A 251 -16.23 14.64 -16.97
N TYR A 252 -15.66 15.62 -17.68
CA TYR A 252 -14.21 15.78 -17.85
C TYR A 252 -13.85 17.25 -17.72
N ALA A 253 -12.82 17.62 -16.97
CA ALA A 253 -12.33 19.01 -16.99
C ALA A 253 -11.85 19.41 -18.39
N ALA A 254 -11.07 18.54 -19.05
CA ALA A 254 -10.63 18.68 -20.43
C ALA A 254 -10.90 17.42 -21.27
N ARG A 255 -11.34 17.59 -22.52
CA ARG A 255 -11.56 16.48 -23.47
C ARG A 255 -11.01 16.78 -24.86
N PHE A 256 -10.19 15.85 -25.38
CA PHE A 256 -9.59 15.89 -26.71
C PHE A 256 -10.03 14.65 -27.50
N VAL A 257 -10.60 14.86 -28.69
CA VAL A 257 -11.11 13.78 -29.56
C VAL A 257 -10.55 13.94 -30.96
N ARG A 258 -9.88 12.91 -31.50
CA ARG A 258 -9.25 12.91 -32.84
C ARG A 258 -8.36 14.13 -33.11
N CYS A 259 -7.65 14.59 -32.08
CA CYS A 259 -6.73 15.73 -32.19
C CYS A 259 -5.30 15.27 -32.51
N GLN A 260 -4.41 16.22 -32.83
CA GLN A 260 -2.98 15.94 -32.99
C GLN A 260 -2.10 17.06 -32.42
N GLY A 261 -1.00 16.73 -31.74
CA GLY A 261 -0.03 17.75 -31.32
C GLY A 261 -0.59 18.73 -30.29
N VAL A 262 -1.20 18.19 -29.24
CA VAL A 262 -1.80 18.98 -28.14
C VAL A 262 -0.84 19.02 -26.96
N VAL A 263 -0.63 20.21 -26.39
CA VAL A 263 0.23 20.40 -25.21
C VAL A 263 -0.57 21.14 -24.13
N LEU A 264 -0.52 20.65 -22.89
CA LEU A 264 -0.96 21.37 -21.69
C LEU A 264 0.28 21.69 -20.84
N GLU A 265 0.45 22.95 -20.46
CA GLU A 265 1.58 23.45 -19.67
C GLU A 265 1.09 24.24 -18.44
N ASP A 266 1.64 23.97 -17.25
CA ASP A 266 1.28 24.65 -15.99
C ASP A 266 -0.24 24.63 -15.66
N CYS A 267 -1.01 23.69 -16.21
CA CYS A 267 -2.45 23.65 -16.05
C CYS A 267 -2.87 22.94 -14.74
N LEU A 268 -3.95 23.43 -14.12
CA LEU A 268 -4.64 22.77 -13.01
C LEU A 268 -5.96 22.18 -13.55
N LEU A 269 -6.16 20.87 -13.44
CA LEU A 269 -7.41 20.19 -13.78
C LEU A 269 -7.98 19.58 -12.50
N ARG A 270 -9.22 19.92 -12.11
CA ARG A 270 -9.74 19.41 -10.83
C ARG A 270 -11.25 19.28 -10.69
N SER A 271 -11.62 18.67 -9.56
CA SER A 271 -12.95 18.68 -8.96
C SER A 271 -14.04 18.24 -9.94
N SER A 272 -13.83 17.13 -10.65
CA SER A 272 -14.70 16.67 -11.75
C SER A 272 -14.80 15.14 -11.77
N ASP A 273 -15.80 14.57 -12.46
CA ASP A 273 -16.04 13.12 -12.50
C ASP A 273 -14.81 12.30 -12.94
N SER A 274 -14.19 12.79 -14.01
CA SER A 274 -12.83 12.56 -14.47
C SER A 274 -12.18 13.91 -14.79
N LEU A 275 -10.86 13.96 -14.95
CA LEU A 275 -10.17 15.23 -15.24
C LEU A 275 -9.82 15.37 -16.72
N LEU A 276 -9.14 14.39 -17.32
CA LEU A 276 -8.70 14.44 -18.72
C LEU A 276 -9.15 13.19 -19.50
N HIS A 277 -9.72 13.40 -20.69
CA HIS A 277 -9.98 12.33 -21.66
C HIS A 277 -9.32 12.62 -23.01
N CYS A 278 -8.51 11.67 -23.46
CA CYS A 278 -7.79 11.65 -24.73
C CYS A 278 -8.33 10.47 -25.56
N ASP A 279 -9.00 10.77 -26.67
CA ASP A 279 -9.65 9.78 -27.54
C ASP A 279 -9.14 9.93 -28.97
N SER A 280 -8.61 8.83 -29.53
CA SER A 280 -8.06 8.73 -30.89
C SER A 280 -7.11 9.88 -31.26
N THR A 281 -6.33 10.39 -30.29
CA THR A 281 -5.60 11.66 -30.34
C THR A 281 -4.09 11.43 -30.28
N ASP A 282 -3.42 11.68 -31.40
CA ASP A 282 -1.98 11.48 -31.55
C ASP A 282 -1.19 12.63 -30.88
N PHE A 283 -0.18 12.28 -30.10
CA PHE A 283 0.66 13.20 -29.32
C PHE A 283 -0.12 14.24 -28.47
N LEU A 284 -0.54 13.82 -27.28
CA LEU A 284 -0.94 14.69 -26.17
C LEU A 284 0.18 14.77 -25.13
N SER A 285 0.74 15.96 -24.91
CA SER A 285 1.83 16.22 -23.94
C SER A 285 1.30 17.00 -22.73
N LEU A 286 1.58 16.53 -21.51
CA LEU A 286 1.34 17.24 -20.25
C LEU A 286 2.69 17.67 -19.65
N ARG A 287 2.81 18.94 -19.27
CA ARG A 287 4.04 19.55 -18.74
C ARG A 287 3.70 20.35 -17.49
N SER A 288 4.32 20.03 -16.36
CA SER A 288 4.09 20.75 -15.08
C SER A 288 2.59 20.84 -14.70
N CYS A 289 1.78 19.86 -15.06
CA CYS A 289 0.33 19.89 -14.82
C CYS A 289 -0.02 19.26 -13.46
N HIS A 290 -1.00 19.85 -12.77
CA HIS A 290 -1.58 19.31 -11.54
C HIS A 290 -3.01 18.83 -11.83
N LEU A 291 -3.25 17.55 -11.63
CA LEU A 291 -4.54 16.89 -11.80
C LEU A 291 -4.97 16.38 -10.43
N THR A 292 -6.05 16.91 -9.85
CA THR A 292 -6.48 16.58 -8.48
C THR A 292 -8.00 16.48 -8.34
N GLU A 293 -8.52 15.70 -7.39
CA GLU A 293 -9.95 15.50 -7.17
C GLU A 293 -10.71 14.92 -8.40
N SER A 294 -10.34 13.71 -8.83
CA SER A 294 -11.17 12.93 -9.78
C SER A 294 -12.17 12.05 -9.02
N TYR A 295 -13.48 12.19 -9.30
CA TYR A 295 -14.52 11.80 -8.34
C TYR A 295 -15.13 10.40 -8.47
N ARG A 296 -15.07 9.78 -9.65
CA ARG A 296 -15.52 8.37 -9.83
C ARG A 296 -14.62 7.57 -10.77
N ASN A 297 -14.14 8.21 -11.83
CA ASN A 297 -13.60 7.50 -12.97
C ASN A 297 -12.07 7.67 -13.08
N TYR A 298 -11.55 8.70 -13.77
CA TYR A 298 -10.11 8.76 -14.08
C TYR A 298 -9.52 10.16 -13.96
N SER A 299 -8.31 10.27 -13.43
CA SER A 299 -7.54 11.53 -13.55
C SER A 299 -7.09 11.72 -15.01
N VAL A 300 -6.60 10.67 -15.67
CA VAL A 300 -6.45 10.62 -17.13
C VAL A 300 -6.99 9.32 -17.71
N ASN A 301 -7.76 9.43 -18.79
CA ASN A 301 -8.12 8.32 -19.66
C ASN A 301 -7.53 8.53 -21.07
N VAL A 302 -6.82 7.52 -21.60
CA VAL A 302 -6.25 7.49 -22.95
C VAL A 302 -6.82 6.30 -23.72
N SER A 303 -7.54 6.59 -24.81
CA SER A 303 -8.42 5.65 -25.51
C SER A 303 -8.34 5.80 -27.03
N GLY A 304 -8.75 4.77 -27.76
CA GLY A 304 -8.71 4.74 -29.23
C GLY A 304 -7.32 4.48 -29.82
N ALA A 305 -7.30 3.75 -30.95
CA ALA A 305 -6.07 3.34 -31.61
C ALA A 305 -5.26 4.55 -32.11
N GLY A 306 -3.95 4.52 -31.86
CA GLY A 306 -3.04 5.60 -32.22
C GLY A 306 -2.89 6.71 -31.16
N SER A 307 -3.76 6.75 -30.14
CA SER A 307 -3.62 7.75 -29.06
C SER A 307 -2.31 7.61 -28.30
N SER A 308 -1.70 8.73 -27.94
CA SER A 308 -0.47 8.73 -27.14
C SER A 308 -0.40 9.87 -26.14
N LEU A 309 -0.19 9.52 -24.88
CA LEU A 309 0.08 10.47 -23.80
C LEU A 309 1.58 10.51 -23.49
N GLU A 310 2.14 11.71 -23.36
CA GLU A 310 3.40 11.95 -22.68
C GLU A 310 3.15 12.89 -21.49
N ALA A 311 3.71 12.61 -20.32
CA ALA A 311 3.58 13.45 -19.14
C ALA A 311 4.92 13.66 -18.43
N PHE A 312 5.25 14.92 -18.17
CA PHE A 312 6.52 15.37 -17.61
C PHE A 312 6.28 16.26 -16.39
N PHE A 313 6.90 15.92 -15.25
CA PHE A 313 6.78 16.70 -13.99
C PHE A 313 5.32 16.98 -13.56
N CYS A 314 4.41 16.05 -13.85
CA CYS A 314 2.99 16.18 -13.51
C CYS A 314 2.67 15.54 -12.16
N LEU A 315 1.70 16.13 -11.45
CA LEU A 315 1.14 15.62 -10.20
C LEU A 315 -0.28 15.12 -10.42
N PHE A 316 -0.50 13.83 -10.23
CA PHE A 316 -1.81 13.16 -10.24
C PHE A 316 -2.19 12.82 -8.79
N GLU A 317 -3.02 13.66 -8.19
CA GLU A 317 -3.45 13.62 -6.79
C GLU A 317 -4.92 13.17 -6.67
N TRP A 318 -5.29 12.50 -5.57
CA TRP A 318 -6.67 12.28 -5.13
C TRP A 318 -7.66 11.84 -6.24
N ALA A 319 -7.46 10.61 -6.72
CA ALA A 319 -8.52 9.89 -7.41
C ALA A 319 -9.38 9.14 -6.37
N GLU A 320 -10.69 9.37 -6.38
CA GLU A 320 -11.59 8.96 -5.30
C GLU A 320 -12.05 7.49 -5.43
N ALA A 321 -13.25 7.12 -4.95
CA ALA A 321 -13.57 5.77 -4.49
C ALA A 321 -13.38 4.62 -5.50
N SER A 322 -13.58 4.86 -6.79
CA SER A 322 -13.28 3.91 -7.88
C SER A 322 -12.16 4.39 -8.82
N GLY A 323 -11.55 5.53 -8.48
CA GLY A 323 -10.70 6.35 -9.33
C GLY A 323 -9.34 5.75 -9.66
N VAL A 324 -8.93 5.88 -10.92
CA VAL A 324 -7.60 5.52 -11.43
C VAL A 324 -6.87 6.77 -11.90
N ASN A 325 -5.58 6.93 -11.56
CA ASN A 325 -4.83 8.11 -12.01
C ASN A 325 -4.57 8.08 -13.53
N LEU A 326 -4.23 6.92 -14.09
CA LEU A 326 -4.05 6.73 -15.54
C LEU A 326 -4.71 5.42 -16.01
N GLN A 327 -5.70 5.52 -16.90
CA GLN A 327 -6.21 4.39 -17.68
C GLN A 327 -5.77 4.51 -19.14
N VAL A 328 -5.35 3.39 -19.74
CA VAL A 328 -4.95 3.28 -21.15
C VAL A 328 -5.62 2.05 -21.79
N PHE A 329 -6.30 2.22 -22.92
CA PHE A 329 -6.97 1.11 -23.64
C PHE A 329 -7.03 1.30 -25.18
N ASP A 330 -7.60 0.33 -25.90
CA ASP A 330 -7.82 0.31 -27.36
C ASP A 330 -6.59 0.57 -28.26
N GLY A 331 -5.40 0.18 -27.82
CA GLY A 331 -4.15 0.35 -28.58
C GLY A 331 -3.45 1.70 -28.36
N ALA A 332 -3.96 2.53 -27.44
CA ALA A 332 -3.28 3.73 -26.97
C ALA A 332 -1.98 3.40 -26.18
N ARG A 333 -1.06 4.37 -26.10
CA ARG A 333 0.22 4.30 -25.37
C ARG A 333 0.39 5.46 -24.39
N ALA A 334 1.21 5.30 -23.35
CA ALA A 334 1.51 6.39 -22.40
C ALA A 334 2.96 6.34 -21.86
N SER A 335 3.61 7.50 -21.75
CA SER A 335 4.93 7.63 -21.10
C SER A 335 4.90 8.72 -20.03
N LEU A 336 5.23 8.35 -18.79
CA LEU A 336 5.25 9.22 -17.62
C LEU A 336 6.69 9.33 -17.12
N VAL A 337 7.22 10.56 -17.04
CA VAL A 337 8.59 10.85 -16.61
C VAL A 337 8.59 11.90 -15.50
N ASN A 338 9.31 11.65 -14.41
CA ASN A 338 9.41 12.55 -13.24
C ASN A 338 8.03 12.94 -12.62
N CYS A 339 7.02 12.09 -12.77
CA CYS A 339 5.64 12.36 -12.32
C CYS A 339 5.32 11.76 -10.94
N ASN A 340 4.39 12.40 -10.21
CA ASN A 340 3.86 11.92 -8.94
C ASN A 340 2.43 11.39 -9.11
N LEU A 341 2.17 10.17 -8.64
CA LEU A 341 0.87 9.53 -8.63
C LEU A 341 0.55 9.21 -7.16
N VAL A 342 -0.23 10.07 -6.50
CA VAL A 342 -0.44 9.98 -5.04
C VAL A 342 -1.92 10.01 -4.69
N GLY A 343 -2.36 9.11 -3.81
CA GLY A 343 -3.75 9.07 -3.35
C GLY A 343 -4.73 8.59 -4.42
N ALA A 344 -4.76 7.29 -4.73
CA ALA A 344 -5.78 6.71 -5.62
C ALA A 344 -6.63 5.67 -4.89
N GLY A 345 -7.95 5.82 -4.94
CA GLY A 345 -8.88 4.93 -4.25
C GLY A 345 -8.85 3.49 -4.76
N ASN A 346 -8.58 3.29 -6.05
CA ASN A 346 -8.56 1.99 -6.69
C ASN A 346 -7.13 1.50 -7.01
N ARG A 347 -6.46 2.17 -7.95
CA ARG A 347 -5.12 1.86 -8.48
C ARG A 347 -4.53 3.08 -9.16
N HIS A 348 -3.21 3.20 -9.32
CA HIS A 348 -2.64 4.36 -10.02
C HIS A 348 -2.61 4.18 -11.54
N VAL A 349 -2.29 2.98 -12.04
CA VAL A 349 -2.20 2.74 -13.49
C VAL A 349 -2.92 1.46 -13.89
N LEU A 350 -3.75 1.56 -14.92
CA LEU A 350 -4.40 0.45 -15.59
C LEU A 350 -4.08 0.47 -17.10
N ASN A 351 -3.23 -0.45 -17.55
CA ASN A 351 -3.00 -0.69 -18.96
C ASN A 351 -3.84 -1.89 -19.45
N SER A 352 -5.01 -1.59 -20.01
CA SER A 352 -5.85 -2.52 -20.76
C SER A 352 -5.65 -2.36 -22.29
N SER A 353 -4.52 -1.76 -22.68
CA SER A 353 -4.13 -1.57 -24.08
C SER A 353 -3.15 -2.65 -24.54
N THR A 354 -3.11 -2.89 -25.85
CA THR A 354 -1.98 -3.56 -26.50
C THR A 354 -0.78 -2.63 -26.67
N GLY A 355 -0.97 -1.31 -26.56
CA GLY A 355 0.10 -0.32 -26.53
C GLY A 355 0.90 -0.35 -25.23
N THR A 356 2.09 0.25 -25.28
CA THR A 356 3.02 0.28 -24.14
C THR A 356 2.69 1.39 -23.15
N VAL A 357 2.94 1.12 -21.87
CA VAL A 357 2.91 2.14 -20.81
C VAL A 357 4.23 2.10 -20.06
N SER A 358 4.90 3.25 -19.91
CA SER A 358 6.20 3.36 -19.24
C SER A 358 6.23 4.45 -18.16
N LEU A 359 6.76 4.10 -16.99
CA LEU A 359 6.99 5.01 -15.86
C LEU A 359 8.50 5.09 -15.57
N ALA A 360 9.03 6.31 -15.57
CA ALA A 360 10.44 6.60 -15.28
C ALA A 360 10.57 7.75 -14.27
N ASN A 361 11.48 7.66 -13.30
CA ASN A 361 11.69 8.71 -12.29
C ASN A 361 10.42 9.09 -11.51
N CYS A 362 9.40 8.23 -11.47
CA CYS A 362 8.10 8.54 -10.90
C CYS A 362 8.02 8.18 -9.41
N ILE A 363 7.07 8.77 -8.69
CA ILE A 363 6.66 8.33 -7.34
C ILE A 363 5.21 7.88 -7.40
N VAL A 364 4.93 6.71 -6.82
CA VAL A 364 3.62 6.06 -6.81
C VAL A 364 3.28 5.64 -5.37
N ALA A 365 2.32 6.32 -4.73
CA ALA A 365 2.07 6.20 -3.28
C ALA A 365 0.60 6.42 -2.88
N GLY A 366 0.16 5.84 -1.76
CA GLY A 366 -1.18 6.08 -1.23
C GLY A 366 -2.29 5.48 -2.10
N THR A 367 -2.09 4.29 -2.65
CA THR A 367 -3.18 3.51 -3.27
C THR A 367 -4.06 2.87 -2.20
N GLY A 368 -5.36 2.70 -2.47
CA GLY A 368 -6.31 2.10 -1.54
C GLY A 368 -6.97 3.10 -0.59
N ILE A 369 -7.02 4.39 -0.96
CA ILE A 369 -7.73 5.42 -0.17
C ILE A 369 -9.26 5.40 -0.35
N SER A 370 -9.83 4.27 -0.78
CA SER A 370 -11.28 4.12 -1.00
C SER A 370 -11.94 3.33 0.13
N PRO A 371 -13.01 3.81 0.76
CA PRO A 371 -13.72 3.04 1.79
C PRO A 371 -14.42 1.76 1.28
N ALA A 372 -14.43 1.52 -0.04
CA ALA A 372 -15.38 0.61 -0.70
C ALA A 372 -14.74 -0.48 -1.61
N ILE A 373 -13.41 -0.54 -1.76
CA ILE A 373 -12.74 -1.52 -2.63
C ILE A 373 -11.86 -2.45 -1.78
N THR A 374 -11.91 -3.76 -2.01
CA THR A 374 -11.15 -4.78 -1.26
C THR A 374 -9.69 -4.93 -1.73
N GLY A 375 -9.05 -3.80 -2.05
CA GLY A 375 -7.73 -3.76 -2.70
C GLY A 375 -7.74 -4.09 -4.20
N ASN A 376 -6.73 -3.59 -4.89
CA ASN A 376 -6.42 -3.82 -6.31
C ASN A 376 -4.92 -3.57 -6.53
N GLU A 377 -4.32 -4.11 -7.59
CA GLU A 377 -2.89 -3.89 -7.87
C GLU A 377 -2.61 -2.42 -8.21
N VAL A 378 -1.54 -1.87 -7.63
CA VAL A 378 -1.14 -0.45 -7.77
C VAL A 378 -0.89 -0.10 -9.24
N LEU A 379 -0.21 -1.00 -9.95
CA LEU A 379 0.01 -0.99 -11.39
C LEU A 379 -0.50 -2.33 -11.97
N LEU A 380 -1.41 -2.28 -12.95
CA LEU A 380 -1.92 -3.47 -13.66
C LEU A 380 -1.75 -3.34 -15.18
N GLY A 381 -0.85 -4.15 -15.74
CA GLY A 381 -0.75 -4.46 -17.16
C GLY A 381 -1.65 -5.63 -17.54
N ALA A 382 -2.93 -5.37 -17.79
CA ALA A 382 -3.94 -6.38 -18.10
C ALA A 382 -3.87 -6.91 -19.55
N SER A 383 -3.20 -6.19 -20.46
CA SER A 383 -3.14 -6.56 -21.89
C SER A 383 -1.77 -6.37 -22.54
N ASN A 384 -0.92 -5.50 -21.98
CA ASN A 384 0.51 -5.43 -22.26
C ASN A 384 1.26 -4.94 -21.01
N ALA A 385 2.55 -5.23 -20.92
CA ALA A 385 3.38 -4.90 -19.78
C ALA A 385 3.47 -3.38 -19.53
N ILE A 386 3.47 -3.00 -18.25
CA ILE A 386 3.91 -1.68 -17.79
C ILE A 386 5.42 -1.76 -17.54
N PHE A 387 6.20 -0.88 -18.16
CA PHE A 387 7.64 -0.77 -17.92
C PHE A 387 7.91 0.20 -16.77
N LEU A 388 8.61 -0.25 -15.73
CA LEU A 388 8.89 0.54 -14.53
C LEU A 388 10.40 0.64 -14.28
N GLN A 389 10.94 1.86 -14.31
CA GLN A 389 12.38 2.11 -14.13
C GLN A 389 12.66 3.31 -13.22
N ASN A 390 13.73 3.23 -12.43
CA ASN A 390 14.24 4.33 -11.58
C ASN A 390 13.11 5.09 -10.86
N SER A 391 12.14 4.41 -10.28
CA SER A 391 10.91 4.99 -9.71
C SER A 391 10.65 4.46 -8.29
N LEU A 392 9.98 5.24 -7.45
CA LEU A 392 9.50 4.77 -6.14
C LEU A 392 8.07 4.26 -6.25
N VAL A 393 7.79 3.05 -5.74
CA VAL A 393 6.42 2.52 -5.63
C VAL A 393 6.17 1.91 -4.24
N LEU A 394 5.09 2.33 -3.59
CA LEU A 394 4.55 1.66 -2.40
C LEU A 394 3.40 0.70 -2.78
N PRO A 395 3.21 -0.42 -2.05
CA PRO A 395 2.05 -1.30 -2.18
C PRO A 395 0.68 -0.62 -2.01
N ASN A 396 -0.40 -1.35 -2.28
CA ASN A 396 -1.75 -0.89 -1.97
C ASN A 396 -1.96 -0.86 -0.45
N GLY A 397 -2.20 0.32 0.13
CA GLY A 397 -2.39 0.49 1.58
C GLY A 397 -3.67 -0.15 2.14
N GLN A 398 -4.55 -0.70 1.30
CA GLN A 398 -5.73 -1.49 1.69
C GLN A 398 -5.62 -3.00 1.42
N ASN A 399 -4.65 -3.43 0.64
CA ASN A 399 -4.27 -4.83 0.55
C ASN A 399 -2.79 -4.89 0.19
N PRO A 400 -1.88 -4.82 1.19
CA PRO A 400 -0.46 -4.63 0.91
C PRO A 400 0.23 -5.82 0.22
N ALA A 401 -0.47 -6.95 0.03
CA ALA A 401 -0.05 -8.00 -0.89
C ALA A 401 -0.19 -7.63 -2.37
N LEU A 402 -1.01 -6.62 -2.71
CA LEU A 402 -1.24 -6.16 -4.08
C LEU A 402 -0.34 -4.97 -4.39
N LEU A 403 0.64 -5.20 -5.27
CA LEU A 403 1.61 -4.21 -5.74
C LEU A 403 1.61 -4.17 -7.28
N PHE A 404 2.04 -5.25 -7.93
CA PHE A 404 2.21 -5.33 -9.38
C PHE A 404 1.47 -6.53 -9.98
N SER A 405 0.88 -6.33 -11.15
CA SER A 405 0.48 -7.40 -12.07
C SER A 405 0.74 -6.92 -13.50
N GLY A 406 1.35 -7.75 -14.36
CA GLY A 406 1.76 -7.32 -15.71
C GLY A 406 2.75 -6.15 -15.74
N VAL A 407 3.74 -6.13 -14.84
CA VAL A 407 4.78 -5.09 -14.76
C VAL A 407 6.16 -5.70 -15.05
N GLN A 408 6.95 -5.03 -15.88
CA GLN A 408 8.37 -5.32 -16.08
C GLN A 408 9.22 -4.26 -15.36
N ASP A 409 9.88 -4.67 -14.28
CA ASP A 409 10.91 -3.88 -13.60
C ASP A 409 12.18 -3.86 -14.47
N LEU A 410 12.72 -2.68 -14.74
CA LEU A 410 13.95 -2.47 -15.53
C LEU A 410 15.15 -2.02 -14.66
N GLY A 411 15.00 -2.03 -13.34
CA GLY A 411 16.02 -1.63 -12.37
C GLY A 411 15.89 -0.19 -11.86
N GLY A 412 16.69 0.10 -10.84
CA GLY A 412 16.75 1.42 -10.17
C GLY A 412 15.56 1.75 -9.25
N ASN A 413 14.53 0.89 -9.19
CA ASN A 413 13.32 1.18 -8.42
C ASN A 413 13.55 1.13 -6.90
N LEU A 414 12.97 2.11 -6.20
CA LEU A 414 12.95 2.24 -4.75
C LEU A 414 11.59 1.84 -4.17
N PHE A 415 11.60 1.44 -2.91
CA PHE A 415 10.44 0.90 -2.21
C PHE A 415 10.48 1.32 -0.73
N GLU A 416 10.49 2.63 -0.50
CA GLU A 416 10.60 3.24 0.83
C GLU A 416 9.55 4.35 1.00
N ASP A 417 9.54 5.03 2.15
CA ASP A 417 8.77 6.27 2.28
C ASP A 417 9.37 7.36 1.37
N PRO A 418 8.59 8.01 0.48
CA PRO A 418 9.07 9.13 -0.33
C PRO A 418 9.43 10.39 0.48
N ARG A 419 9.06 10.48 1.76
CA ARG A 419 9.33 11.60 2.68
C ARG A 419 8.94 12.96 2.10
N PHE A 420 7.65 13.15 1.82
CA PHE A 420 7.12 14.46 1.48
C PHE A 420 7.16 15.42 2.69
N ALA A 421 7.14 16.73 2.41
CA ALA A 421 7.21 17.77 3.41
C ALA A 421 5.91 17.94 4.22
N VAL A 422 4.75 17.71 3.58
CA VAL A 422 3.44 17.70 4.25
C VAL A 422 2.53 16.65 3.58
N ASN A 423 2.29 15.51 4.24
CA ASN A 423 1.23 14.58 3.80
C ASN A 423 -0.15 15.18 4.13
N GLY A 424 -1.19 14.80 3.38
CA GLY A 424 -2.46 15.52 3.39
C GLY A 424 -3.14 15.66 4.77
N ARG A 425 -3.25 14.57 5.52
CA ARG A 425 -4.09 14.45 6.73
C ARG A 425 -3.36 13.68 7.83
N GLU A 426 -3.81 13.87 9.07
CA GLU A 426 -3.31 13.11 10.22
C GLU A 426 -3.91 11.70 10.23
N GLY A 427 -3.06 10.69 10.38
CA GLY A 427 -3.44 9.28 10.53
C GLY A 427 -3.32 8.84 11.99
N LEU A 428 -4.23 7.98 12.45
CA LEU A 428 -4.17 7.37 13.77
C LEU A 428 -3.89 5.87 13.64
N PHE A 429 -3.01 5.35 14.49
CA PHE A 429 -2.64 3.95 14.53
C PHE A 429 -2.79 3.43 15.97
N VAL A 430 -3.55 2.37 16.15
CA VAL A 430 -3.80 1.72 17.44
C VAL A 430 -3.25 0.31 17.38
N ILE A 431 -2.47 -0.07 18.39
CA ILE A 431 -1.91 -1.41 18.54
C ILE A 431 -2.71 -2.14 19.61
N THR A 432 -3.26 -3.30 19.27
CA THR A 432 -4.14 -4.10 20.14
C THR A 432 -3.75 -5.57 20.13
N GLU A 433 -3.71 -6.17 21.32
CA GLU A 433 -3.71 -7.63 21.51
C GLU A 433 -5.10 -8.04 22.06
N ASP A 434 -5.62 -9.20 21.67
CA ASP A 434 -6.84 -9.78 22.22
C ASP A 434 -6.55 -10.93 23.21
N ASP A 435 -7.40 -11.00 24.24
CA ASP A 435 -7.61 -12.07 25.23
C ASP A 435 -6.65 -12.22 26.42
N LEU A 436 -7.18 -12.76 27.53
CA LEU A 436 -6.41 -13.09 28.73
C LEU A 436 -5.22 -14.05 28.49
N PRO A 437 -5.32 -15.14 27.70
CA PRO A 437 -4.20 -16.06 27.49
C PRO A 437 -3.00 -15.43 26.77
N THR A 438 -3.18 -14.30 26.07
CA THR A 438 -2.12 -13.57 25.36
C THR A 438 -1.51 -12.45 26.21
N ALA A 439 -2.00 -12.20 27.43
CA ALA A 439 -1.58 -11.11 28.30
C ALA A 439 -0.06 -11.04 28.55
N LYS A 440 0.63 -12.18 28.48
CA LYS A 440 2.09 -12.28 28.60
C LYS A 440 2.84 -11.93 27.30
N ASP A 441 2.22 -12.13 26.15
CA ASP A 441 2.74 -11.70 24.84
C ASP A 441 2.46 -10.21 24.62
N TRP A 442 1.27 -9.73 25.03
CA TRP A 442 0.98 -8.28 25.09
C TRP A 442 1.97 -7.52 25.97
N ALA A 443 2.32 -8.05 27.16
CA ALA A 443 3.26 -7.39 28.05
C ALA A 443 4.66 -7.27 27.43
N ASP A 444 5.07 -8.28 26.66
CA ASP A 444 6.32 -8.31 25.90
C ASP A 444 6.28 -7.40 24.65
N LEU A 445 5.13 -7.28 24.00
CA LEU A 445 4.87 -6.33 22.90
C LEU A 445 4.83 -4.88 23.42
N ALA A 446 4.25 -4.65 24.59
CA ALA A 446 4.23 -3.36 25.27
C ALA A 446 5.65 -2.90 25.59
N ASP A 447 6.48 -3.77 26.18
CA ASP A 447 7.90 -3.50 26.45
C ASP A 447 8.71 -3.24 25.17
N LEU A 448 8.37 -3.88 24.04
CA LEU A 448 8.96 -3.59 22.73
C LEU A 448 8.50 -2.22 22.18
N ALA A 449 7.21 -1.89 22.29
CA ALA A 449 6.64 -0.64 21.78
C ALA A 449 7.18 0.59 22.51
N GLU A 450 7.47 0.48 23.81
CA GLU A 450 8.13 1.54 24.60
C GLU A 450 9.48 1.96 24.01
N LEU A 451 10.26 1.03 23.43
CA LEU A 451 11.56 1.34 22.80
C LEU A 451 11.42 2.30 21.60
N TYR A 452 10.26 2.32 20.95
CA TYR A 452 9.94 3.22 19.85
C TYR A 452 9.19 4.48 20.32
N GLY A 453 8.80 4.54 21.61
CA GLY A 453 8.01 5.62 22.20
C GLY A 453 6.50 5.49 21.95
N PHE A 454 6.00 4.26 21.79
CA PHE A 454 4.60 3.97 21.47
C PHE A 454 3.88 3.23 22.62
N ARG A 455 2.54 3.25 22.57
CA ARG A 455 1.65 2.61 23.54
C ARG A 455 0.78 1.56 22.86
N THR A 456 0.29 0.60 23.65
CA THR A 456 -0.51 -0.54 23.18
C THR A 456 -1.73 -0.76 24.07
N THR A 457 -2.71 -1.50 23.54
CA THR A 457 -3.99 -1.84 24.17
C THR A 457 -4.06 -3.37 24.32
N LEU A 458 -4.56 -3.87 25.45
CA LEU A 458 -5.01 -5.27 25.57
C LEU A 458 -6.53 -5.27 25.67
N SER A 459 -7.23 -6.00 24.79
CA SER A 459 -8.64 -6.34 25.01
C SER A 459 -8.69 -7.51 25.98
N LEU A 460 -8.88 -7.22 27.26
CA LEU A 460 -8.91 -8.27 28.27
C LEU A 460 -10.26 -8.99 28.23
N SER A 461 -10.27 -10.24 27.75
CA SER A 461 -11.38 -11.18 27.97
C SER A 461 -11.23 -11.86 29.32
N GLU A 462 -12.21 -12.68 29.71
CA GLU A 462 -12.16 -13.48 30.93
C GLU A 462 -11.85 -12.66 32.19
N THR A 463 -12.33 -11.41 32.21
CA THR A 463 -12.02 -10.38 33.22
C THR A 463 -12.32 -10.84 34.64
N HIS A 464 -13.33 -11.69 34.79
CA HIS A 464 -13.67 -12.37 36.04
C HIS A 464 -12.55 -13.28 36.57
N ALA A 465 -11.87 -14.02 35.68
CA ALA A 465 -10.89 -15.07 36.01
C ALA A 465 -9.45 -14.58 36.22
N LEU A 466 -9.15 -13.30 35.97
CA LEU A 466 -7.81 -12.72 36.12
C LEU A 466 -7.18 -12.98 37.52
N ASP A 467 -6.05 -13.66 37.54
CA ASP A 467 -5.26 -13.99 38.73
C ASP A 467 -4.33 -12.84 39.19
N ALA A 468 -3.75 -12.97 40.38
CA ALA A 468 -2.92 -11.93 41.00
C ALA A 468 -1.56 -11.68 40.32
N ALA A 469 -0.93 -12.71 39.75
CA ALA A 469 0.34 -12.57 39.04
C ALA A 469 0.13 -11.87 37.70
N THR A 470 -0.87 -12.30 36.92
CA THR A 470 -1.25 -11.64 35.66
C THR A 470 -1.76 -10.23 35.90
N ARG A 471 -2.56 -9.98 36.96
CA ARG A 471 -2.96 -8.61 37.34
C ARG A 471 -1.75 -7.71 37.61
N ASN A 472 -0.74 -8.20 38.32
CA ASN A 472 0.46 -7.41 38.62
C ASN A 472 1.33 -7.18 37.37
N LEU A 473 1.41 -8.16 36.46
CA LEU A 473 2.06 -8.02 35.15
C LEU A 473 1.42 -6.89 34.32
N LEU A 474 0.08 -6.86 34.27
CA LEU A 474 -0.71 -5.88 33.53
C LEU A 474 -0.65 -4.49 34.18
N GLN A 475 -0.79 -4.39 35.51
CA GLN A 475 -0.70 -3.12 36.25
C GLN A 475 0.64 -2.41 36.03
N ALA A 476 1.76 -3.15 35.92
CA ALA A 476 3.06 -2.56 35.61
C ALA A 476 3.10 -1.85 34.24
N ARG A 477 2.31 -2.33 33.26
CA ARG A 477 2.21 -1.74 31.91
C ARG A 477 1.23 -0.56 31.90
N ILE A 478 0.12 -0.66 32.64
CA ILE A 478 -0.77 0.49 32.90
C ILE A 478 0.01 1.66 33.52
N ASN A 479 0.89 1.40 34.49
CA ASN A 479 1.68 2.43 35.16
C ASN A 479 2.62 3.21 34.21
N ARG A 480 2.98 2.64 33.05
CA ARG A 480 3.79 3.30 31.99
C ARG A 480 2.92 3.93 30.88
N GLY A 481 1.61 3.71 30.92
CA GLY A 481 0.62 4.35 30.06
C GLY A 481 -0.04 3.44 29.01
N HIS A 482 0.11 2.12 29.11
CA HIS A 482 -0.64 1.19 28.25
C HIS A 482 -2.10 1.02 28.70
N GLU A 483 -2.97 0.58 27.80
CA GLU A 483 -4.42 0.47 28.05
C GLU A 483 -4.88 -0.99 28.23
N ILE A 484 -5.83 -1.20 29.14
CA ILE A 484 -6.68 -2.39 29.22
C ILE A 484 -8.09 -1.98 28.76
N ALA A 485 -8.42 -2.33 27.52
CA ALA A 485 -9.79 -2.32 27.03
C ALA A 485 -10.52 -3.58 27.55
N SER A 486 -11.85 -3.55 27.59
CA SER A 486 -12.62 -4.78 27.74
C SER A 486 -12.55 -5.57 26.43
N HIS A 487 -12.42 -6.89 26.48
CA HIS A 487 -13.01 -7.74 25.45
C HIS A 487 -14.48 -7.98 25.84
N THR A 488 -14.94 -9.22 26.01
CA THR A 488 -16.19 -9.56 26.73
C THR A 488 -15.90 -10.44 27.94
N ARG A 489 -16.74 -10.36 28.99
CA ARG A 489 -16.49 -10.96 30.31
C ARG A 489 -16.14 -12.44 30.28
N SER A 490 -16.79 -13.20 29.41
CA SER A 490 -16.57 -14.62 29.17
C SER A 490 -16.20 -14.93 27.70
N HIS A 491 -15.64 -13.95 26.98
CA HIS A 491 -15.29 -14.06 25.55
C HIS A 491 -16.51 -14.37 24.63
N ALA A 492 -17.70 -13.87 24.97
CA ALA A 492 -18.94 -14.01 24.22
C ALA A 492 -19.02 -13.15 22.94
N ASP A 493 -19.77 -13.62 21.94
CA ASP A 493 -20.25 -12.84 20.78
C ASP A 493 -21.51 -12.05 21.18
N LEU A 494 -21.38 -10.72 21.27
CA LEU A 494 -22.47 -9.83 21.68
C LEU A 494 -23.63 -9.76 20.69
N THR A 495 -23.45 -10.20 19.44
CA THR A 495 -24.49 -10.13 18.41
C THR A 495 -25.33 -11.39 18.29
N GLN A 496 -24.84 -12.51 18.84
CA GLN A 496 -25.49 -13.81 18.76
C GLN A 496 -26.06 -14.23 20.11
N LEU A 497 -27.33 -13.88 20.34
CA LEU A 497 -28.08 -14.32 21.53
C LEU A 497 -28.47 -15.81 21.48
N GLY A 498 -28.45 -16.46 20.31
CA GLY A 498 -28.59 -17.92 20.23
C GLY A 498 -27.36 -18.61 20.83
N SER A 499 -27.56 -19.53 21.76
CA SER A 499 -26.46 -20.15 22.51
C SER A 499 -26.24 -21.62 22.14
N ILE A 500 -27.24 -22.45 22.36
CA ILE A 500 -27.17 -23.91 22.19
C ILE A 500 -28.25 -24.34 21.21
N ARG A 501 -27.93 -25.18 20.24
CA ARG A 501 -28.94 -25.98 19.54
C ARG A 501 -29.05 -27.34 20.20
N ILE A 502 -30.26 -27.84 20.41
CA ILE A 502 -30.54 -29.12 21.06
C ILE A 502 -31.59 -29.92 20.28
N ARG A 503 -31.44 -31.24 20.24
CA ARG A 503 -32.40 -32.20 19.68
C ARG A 503 -32.52 -33.43 20.59
N TYR A 504 -33.71 -34.02 20.63
CA TYR A 504 -33.95 -35.32 21.24
C TYR A 504 -33.89 -36.43 20.18
N LEU A 505 -33.04 -37.43 20.41
CA LEU A 505 -32.80 -38.57 19.54
C LEU A 505 -33.43 -39.88 20.05
N GLY A 506 -33.65 -40.00 21.37
CA GLY A 506 -34.11 -41.22 22.05
C GLY A 506 -35.47 -41.78 21.60
N ALA A 507 -35.88 -42.92 22.15
CA ALA A 507 -36.96 -43.73 21.60
C ALA A 507 -38.38 -43.12 21.71
N GLY A 508 -38.60 -42.09 22.52
CA GLY A 508 -39.91 -41.48 22.73
C GLY A 508 -40.51 -40.83 21.48
N THR A 509 -41.84 -40.77 21.45
CA THR A 509 -42.65 -40.22 20.35
C THR A 509 -42.56 -38.69 20.27
N ARG A 510 -42.35 -38.04 21.42
CA ARG A 510 -42.24 -36.58 21.56
C ARG A 510 -41.35 -36.23 22.75
N CYS A 511 -40.70 -35.07 22.74
CA CYS A 511 -39.97 -34.56 23.90
C CYS A 511 -40.20 -33.05 24.09
N ARG A 512 -40.91 -32.65 25.14
CA ARG A 512 -41.06 -31.23 25.53
C ARG A 512 -39.87 -30.81 26.38
N LEU A 513 -39.25 -29.67 26.07
CA LEU A 513 -38.25 -29.02 26.93
C LEU A 513 -38.79 -27.73 27.54
N TRP A 514 -38.38 -27.40 28.75
CA TRP A 514 -38.53 -26.05 29.29
C TRP A 514 -37.35 -25.62 30.16
N ILE A 515 -37.09 -24.32 30.17
CA ILE A 515 -36.15 -23.65 31.07
C ILE A 515 -36.96 -22.71 31.96
N SER A 516 -36.83 -22.85 33.27
CA SER A 516 -37.47 -21.98 34.26
C SER A 516 -36.69 -21.99 35.56
N ASN A 517 -36.58 -20.85 36.26
CA ASN A 517 -35.85 -20.73 37.53
C ASN A 517 -34.41 -21.31 37.47
N GLN A 518 -33.70 -21.07 36.36
CA GLN A 518 -32.34 -21.58 36.10
C GLN A 518 -32.20 -23.14 36.11
N VAL A 519 -33.28 -23.87 35.84
CA VAL A 519 -33.27 -25.32 35.63
C VAL A 519 -33.82 -25.64 34.24
N LEU A 520 -33.05 -26.38 33.44
CA LEU A 520 -33.49 -27.01 32.20
C LEU A 520 -34.12 -28.37 32.53
N ARG A 521 -35.31 -28.63 32.00
CA ARG A 521 -36.02 -29.91 32.15
C ARG A 521 -36.53 -30.43 30.81
N THR A 522 -36.71 -31.75 30.72
CA THR A 522 -37.47 -32.37 29.64
C THR A 522 -38.53 -33.35 30.15
N ALA A 523 -39.58 -33.52 29.36
CA ALA A 523 -40.58 -34.56 29.53
C ALA A 523 -40.76 -35.29 28.20
N VAL A 524 -40.54 -36.60 28.23
CA VAL A 524 -40.63 -37.48 27.05
C VAL A 524 -41.96 -38.22 27.08
N GLU A 525 -42.65 -38.25 25.94
CA GLU A 525 -43.87 -39.04 25.74
C GLU A 525 -43.45 -40.40 25.12
N ASP A 526 -44.04 -41.49 25.63
CA ASP A 526 -43.78 -42.89 25.25
C ASP A 526 -42.30 -43.36 25.30
N GLY A 527 -41.42 -42.63 25.99
CA GLY A 527 -39.98 -42.92 26.08
C GLY A 527 -39.51 -43.50 27.42
N PRO A 528 -38.21 -43.87 27.52
CA PRO A 528 -37.59 -44.30 28.77
C PRO A 528 -37.62 -43.19 29.83
N LEU A 529 -37.93 -43.51 31.08
CA LEU A 529 -37.88 -42.55 32.19
C LEU A 529 -36.47 -41.93 32.39
N ALA A 530 -35.42 -42.64 31.99
CA ALA A 530 -34.04 -42.13 32.00
C ALA A 530 -33.83 -40.92 31.07
N ASP A 531 -34.62 -40.82 29.98
CA ASP A 531 -34.50 -39.74 29.00
C ASP A 531 -35.06 -38.39 29.52
N HIS A 532 -35.69 -38.36 30.69
CA HIS A 532 -36.19 -37.14 31.32
C HIS A 532 -35.05 -36.39 32.01
N LEU A 533 -34.65 -35.25 31.46
CA LEU A 533 -33.59 -34.43 32.01
C LEU A 533 -34.09 -33.53 33.14
N PHE A 534 -33.25 -33.37 34.15
CA PHE A 534 -33.30 -32.31 35.14
C PHE A 534 -31.88 -31.77 35.30
N VAL A 535 -31.62 -30.54 34.87
CA VAL A 535 -30.28 -29.95 34.81
C VAL A 535 -30.29 -28.56 35.44
N ASP A 536 -29.62 -28.43 36.58
CA ASP A 536 -29.32 -27.14 37.20
C ASP A 536 -28.27 -26.39 36.37
N LEU A 537 -28.58 -25.16 35.98
CA LEU A 537 -27.73 -24.30 35.14
C LEU A 537 -26.71 -23.49 35.98
N GLN A 538 -26.64 -23.73 37.29
CA GLN A 538 -25.65 -23.16 38.22
C GLN A 538 -24.65 -24.18 38.76
N ALA A 539 -24.91 -25.48 38.62
CA ALA A 539 -24.02 -26.52 39.13
C ALA A 539 -22.66 -26.53 38.42
N ALA A 540 -21.57 -26.79 39.13
CA ALA A 540 -20.20 -26.65 38.61
C ALA A 540 -19.85 -27.57 37.41
N VAL A 541 -20.68 -28.57 37.12
CA VAL A 541 -20.60 -29.49 35.97
C VAL A 541 -21.38 -29.00 34.74
N THR A 542 -22.12 -27.90 34.85
CA THR A 542 -23.04 -27.36 33.83
C THR A 542 -23.09 -25.83 33.80
N ASP A 543 -22.34 -25.14 34.65
CA ASP A 543 -22.39 -23.67 34.84
C ASP A 543 -21.96 -22.82 33.61
N THR A 544 -21.36 -23.40 32.57
CA THR A 544 -21.05 -22.76 31.26
C THR A 544 -21.69 -23.51 30.09
N GLN A 545 -21.84 -22.86 28.93
CA GLN A 545 -22.40 -23.52 27.73
C GLN A 545 -21.63 -24.79 27.33
N SER A 546 -20.29 -24.77 27.35
CA SER A 546 -19.47 -25.94 27.02
C SER A 546 -19.71 -27.12 27.96
N LYS A 547 -19.80 -26.85 29.27
CA LYS A 547 -20.10 -27.86 30.29
C LYS A 547 -21.52 -28.41 30.15
N LEU A 548 -22.51 -27.53 29.93
CA LEU A 548 -23.90 -27.92 29.69
C LEU A 548 -24.04 -28.81 28.45
N ILE A 549 -23.40 -28.45 27.33
CA ILE A 549 -23.37 -29.27 26.11
C ILE A 549 -22.71 -30.63 26.35
N ASN A 550 -21.59 -30.67 27.07
CA ASN A 550 -20.95 -31.94 27.42
C ASN A 550 -21.89 -32.81 28.27
N GLN A 551 -22.58 -32.24 29.27
CA GLN A 551 -23.54 -32.97 30.10
C GLN A 551 -24.75 -33.48 29.30
N LEU A 552 -25.24 -32.70 28.33
CA LEU A 552 -26.33 -33.10 27.43
C LEU A 552 -25.88 -34.21 26.46
N ASN A 553 -24.70 -34.08 25.85
CA ASN A 553 -24.16 -35.05 24.90
C ASN A 553 -23.67 -36.36 25.55
N ASN A 554 -23.36 -36.33 26.85
CA ASN A 554 -23.14 -37.54 27.65
C ASN A 554 -24.42 -38.37 27.83
N HIS A 555 -25.61 -37.80 27.55
CA HIS A 555 -26.87 -38.55 27.56
C HIS A 555 -27.22 -39.05 26.14
N PRO A 556 -27.23 -40.36 25.87
CA PRO A 556 -27.31 -40.91 24.49
C PRO A 556 -28.62 -40.57 23.76
N ALA A 557 -29.65 -40.15 24.49
CA ALA A 557 -30.92 -39.71 23.93
C ALA A 557 -30.93 -38.25 23.44
N TYR A 558 -29.85 -37.49 23.58
CA TYR A 558 -29.77 -36.07 23.18
C TYR A 558 -28.56 -35.78 22.31
N GLN A 559 -28.70 -34.73 21.50
CA GLN A 559 -27.60 -34.12 20.75
C GLN A 559 -27.67 -32.60 20.93
N SER A 560 -26.55 -31.98 21.24
CA SER A 560 -26.43 -30.54 21.40
C SER A 560 -25.10 -29.98 20.86
N GLU A 561 -25.16 -28.76 20.34
CA GLU A 561 -24.05 -28.04 19.73
C GLU A 561 -24.12 -26.54 20.06
N GLN A 562 -23.01 -25.83 19.97
CA GLN A 562 -23.00 -24.37 20.12
C GLN A 562 -23.47 -23.70 18.83
N VAL A 563 -24.21 -22.59 18.95
CA VAL A 563 -24.54 -21.73 17.80
C VAL A 563 -23.31 -20.97 17.30
N THR A 564 -22.38 -20.64 18.19
CA THR A 564 -21.11 -19.97 17.91
C THR A 564 -20.05 -20.38 18.93
N THR A 565 -18.80 -20.57 18.48
CA THR A 565 -17.68 -21.04 19.31
C THR A 565 -17.29 -20.07 20.41
N TYR A 566 -17.56 -18.77 20.24
CA TYR A 566 -17.24 -17.75 21.23
C TYR A 566 -18.02 -17.94 22.54
N ASN A 567 -19.30 -18.33 22.45
CA ASN A 567 -20.18 -18.41 23.62
C ASN A 567 -19.87 -19.58 24.59
N HIS A 568 -18.80 -20.36 24.35
CA HIS A 568 -18.44 -21.56 25.12
C HIS A 568 -18.25 -21.35 26.64
N ARG A 569 -17.78 -20.18 27.09
CA ARG A 569 -17.58 -19.87 28.53
C ARG A 569 -18.70 -19.03 29.15
N VAL A 570 -19.73 -18.68 28.39
CA VAL A 570 -20.86 -17.88 28.89
C VAL A 570 -21.67 -18.70 29.90
N PRO A 571 -22.07 -18.14 31.06
CA PRO A 571 -22.77 -18.91 32.08
C PRO A 571 -24.12 -19.50 31.62
N ALA A 572 -24.37 -20.78 31.92
CA ALA A 572 -25.59 -21.50 31.55
C ALA A 572 -26.86 -20.87 32.15
N ARG A 573 -26.77 -20.34 33.37
CA ARG A 573 -27.83 -19.57 34.04
C ARG A 573 -28.34 -18.32 33.28
N LEU A 574 -27.66 -17.87 32.22
CA LEU A 574 -28.10 -16.74 31.40
C LEU A 574 -29.06 -17.13 30.27
N LEU A 575 -29.33 -18.42 30.07
CA LEU A 575 -30.35 -18.90 29.13
C LEU A 575 -31.74 -18.35 29.51
N ALA A 576 -32.51 -17.92 28.52
CA ALA A 576 -33.84 -17.37 28.69
C ALA A 576 -34.84 -18.45 29.12
N GLU A 577 -35.85 -18.05 29.90
CA GLU A 577 -36.99 -18.93 30.17
C GLU A 577 -37.71 -19.24 28.85
N THR A 578 -37.83 -20.53 28.56
CA THR A 578 -38.15 -21.06 27.22
C THR A 578 -39.04 -22.28 27.36
N VAL A 579 -39.98 -22.48 26.45
CA VAL A 579 -40.72 -23.75 26.29
C VAL A 579 -40.61 -24.20 24.84
N VAL A 580 -40.22 -25.46 24.63
CA VAL A 580 -40.14 -26.10 23.32
C VAL A 580 -41.09 -27.29 23.32
N GLU A 581 -42.15 -27.20 22.52
CA GLU A 581 -43.23 -28.20 22.51
C GLU A 581 -42.84 -29.56 21.91
N ASP A 582 -41.82 -29.65 21.05
CA ASP A 582 -41.26 -30.93 20.61
C ASP A 582 -39.82 -30.83 20.06
N LEU A 583 -38.88 -31.47 20.75
CA LEU A 583 -37.47 -31.68 20.39
C LEU A 583 -37.20 -32.93 19.54
N LYS A 584 -38.18 -33.83 19.35
CA LYS A 584 -37.99 -35.07 18.57
C LYS A 584 -37.92 -34.73 17.08
N ASN A 585 -38.94 -34.00 16.61
CA ASN A 585 -39.08 -33.63 15.21
C ASN A 585 -38.37 -32.31 14.86
N ASN A 586 -38.13 -31.42 15.83
CA ASN A 586 -37.48 -30.12 15.61
C ASN A 586 -36.18 -30.01 16.43
N GLN A 587 -35.10 -29.50 15.83
CA GLN A 587 -33.94 -29.01 16.57
C GLN A 587 -34.27 -27.59 17.06
N ALA A 588 -34.18 -27.35 18.37
CA ALA A 588 -34.47 -26.03 18.95
C ALA A 588 -33.19 -25.25 19.24
N THR A 589 -33.23 -23.94 19.08
CA THR A 589 -32.16 -23.03 19.57
C THR A 589 -32.59 -22.43 20.90
N LEU A 590 -31.78 -22.65 21.94
CA LEU A 590 -31.89 -22.03 23.24
C LEU A 590 -31.08 -20.73 23.22
N SER A 591 -31.71 -19.61 23.56
CA SER A 591 -31.11 -18.27 23.53
C SER A 591 -30.86 -17.71 24.92
N PHE A 592 -29.97 -16.73 25.03
CA PHE A 592 -29.75 -15.95 26.23
C PHE A 592 -30.89 -14.95 26.49
N SER A 593 -31.13 -14.66 27.78
CA SER A 593 -31.93 -13.52 28.19
C SER A 593 -31.10 -12.24 27.99
N ALA A 594 -31.55 -11.36 27.09
CA ALA A 594 -30.74 -10.25 26.57
C ALA A 594 -30.20 -9.32 27.67
N ASN A 595 -31.05 -8.84 28.59
CA ASN A 595 -30.60 -7.87 29.61
C ASN A 595 -29.61 -8.49 30.62
N PRO A 596 -29.84 -9.69 31.20
CA PRO A 596 -28.84 -10.40 31.99
C PRO A 596 -27.54 -10.72 31.23
N PHE A 597 -27.62 -11.03 29.94
CA PHE A 597 -26.46 -11.31 29.10
C PHE A 597 -25.60 -10.06 28.87
N TYR A 598 -26.20 -8.94 28.47
CA TYR A 598 -25.48 -7.68 28.29
C TYR A 598 -24.99 -7.09 29.62
N ASP A 599 -25.71 -7.26 30.73
CA ASP A 599 -25.16 -6.89 32.04
C ASP A 599 -23.89 -7.70 32.36
N HIS A 600 -23.95 -9.03 32.28
CA HIS A 600 -22.79 -9.89 32.56
C HIS A 600 -21.64 -9.68 31.57
N GLU A 601 -21.85 -9.66 30.26
CA GLU A 601 -20.76 -9.58 29.28
C GLU A 601 -20.18 -8.17 29.09
N ILE A 602 -20.96 -7.11 29.30
CA ILE A 602 -20.54 -5.71 29.08
C ILE A 602 -20.30 -4.99 30.42
N ARG A 603 -21.34 -4.86 31.26
CA ARG A 603 -21.28 -4.03 32.49
C ARG A 603 -20.38 -4.67 33.56
N GLN A 604 -20.55 -5.96 33.83
CA GLN A 604 -19.71 -6.67 34.80
C GLN A 604 -18.27 -6.84 34.30
N SER A 605 -18.02 -6.90 32.97
CA SER A 605 -16.66 -6.90 32.43
C SER A 605 -15.91 -5.60 32.76
N LYS A 606 -16.58 -4.46 32.54
CA LYS A 606 -16.07 -3.13 32.89
C LYS A 606 -15.74 -3.04 34.39
N LEU A 607 -16.67 -3.48 35.25
CA LEU A 607 -16.49 -3.47 36.71
C LEU A 607 -15.37 -4.40 37.19
N ASP A 608 -15.21 -5.59 36.58
CA ASP A 608 -14.09 -6.49 36.89
C ASP A 608 -12.73 -5.87 36.52
N ILE A 609 -12.65 -5.03 35.48
CA ILE A 609 -11.42 -4.28 35.14
C ILE A 609 -11.22 -3.10 36.10
N GLU A 610 -12.22 -2.23 36.24
CA GLU A 610 -12.12 -0.99 37.03
C GLU A 610 -11.93 -1.23 38.54
N SER A 611 -12.35 -2.38 39.07
CA SER A 611 -12.08 -2.80 40.45
C SER A 611 -10.73 -3.50 40.65
N LYS A 612 -10.17 -4.13 39.60
CA LYS A 612 -8.88 -4.86 39.69
C LYS A 612 -7.66 -3.98 39.41
N PHE A 613 -7.81 -2.82 38.76
CA PHE A 613 -6.69 -1.95 38.35
C PHE A 613 -6.78 -0.52 38.88
N LEU A 614 -5.62 0.16 38.90
CA LEU A 614 -5.50 1.62 39.07
C LEU A 614 -4.96 2.25 37.78
N GLY A 615 -5.32 3.49 37.52
CA GLY A 615 -4.73 4.30 36.45
C GLY A 615 -3.27 4.68 36.73
N PRO A 616 -2.54 5.26 35.74
CA PRO A 616 -1.10 5.52 35.85
C PRO A 616 -0.70 6.46 37.00
N THR A 617 -1.64 7.26 37.50
CA THR A 617 -1.47 8.20 38.62
C THR A 617 -1.91 7.64 39.98
N GLY A 618 -2.30 6.36 40.06
CA GLY A 618 -2.88 5.74 41.26
C GLY A 618 -4.36 6.06 41.50
N ALA A 619 -4.98 6.87 40.64
CA ALA A 619 -6.44 7.04 40.60
C ALA A 619 -7.17 5.73 40.21
N PRO A 620 -8.48 5.59 40.45
CA PRO A 620 -9.26 4.45 39.94
C PRO A 620 -9.09 4.29 38.42
N TYR A 621 -8.98 3.05 37.93
CA TYR A 621 -8.92 2.80 36.50
C TYR A 621 -10.25 3.14 35.82
N GLN A 622 -10.20 3.51 34.53
CA GLN A 622 -11.38 3.77 33.71
C GLN A 622 -11.28 2.96 32.41
N CYS A 623 -12.08 1.90 32.30
CA CYS A 623 -12.16 1.05 31.13
C CYS A 623 -13.10 1.71 30.10
N ARG A 624 -12.51 2.30 29.06
CA ARG A 624 -13.18 3.27 28.17
C ARG A 624 -13.48 2.73 26.78
N ALA A 625 -12.81 1.67 26.34
CA ALA A 625 -13.07 0.97 25.08
C ALA A 625 -13.49 -0.49 25.31
N LEU A 626 -14.33 -1.03 24.42
CA LEU A 626 -14.68 -2.45 24.39
C LEU A 626 -14.52 -3.05 23.00
N ASN A 627 -13.88 -4.20 22.92
CA ASN A 627 -13.72 -4.98 21.70
C ASN A 627 -14.54 -6.27 21.84
N TYR A 628 -15.19 -6.75 20.79
CA TYR A 628 -15.94 -8.02 20.87
C TYR A 628 -15.66 -8.96 19.68
N PRO A 629 -15.73 -10.29 19.92
CA PRO A 629 -15.53 -11.30 18.88
C PRO A 629 -16.80 -11.52 18.04
N GLY A 630 -16.64 -12.22 16.91
CA GLY A 630 -17.72 -12.85 16.12
C GLY A 630 -18.68 -11.90 15.38
N GLY A 631 -19.04 -10.79 16.01
CA GLY A 631 -20.14 -9.95 15.61
C GLY A 631 -19.81 -8.84 14.61
N TYR A 632 -20.79 -8.60 13.73
CA TYR A 632 -20.88 -7.40 12.91
C TYR A 632 -21.30 -6.18 13.76
N PHE A 633 -21.29 -4.99 13.16
CA PHE A 633 -21.89 -3.81 13.81
C PHE A 633 -23.37 -4.06 14.13
N ASN A 634 -23.76 -3.81 15.38
CA ASN A 634 -25.12 -4.01 15.88
C ASN A 634 -25.55 -2.81 16.73
N GLU A 635 -26.67 -2.19 16.36
CA GLU A 635 -27.21 -0.98 16.98
C GLU A 635 -27.61 -1.20 18.45
N THR A 636 -28.21 -2.35 18.80
CA THR A 636 -28.56 -2.70 20.19
C THR A 636 -27.31 -2.86 21.05
N VAL A 637 -26.28 -3.53 20.54
CA VAL A 637 -24.99 -3.66 21.23
C VAL A 637 -24.35 -2.29 21.42
N THR A 638 -24.37 -1.42 20.41
CA THR A 638 -23.89 -0.03 20.53
C THR A 638 -24.63 0.75 21.63
N GLN A 639 -25.95 0.58 21.75
CA GLN A 639 -26.75 1.24 22.79
C GLN A 639 -26.43 0.72 24.19
N GLU A 640 -26.26 -0.59 24.38
CA GLU A 640 -25.83 -1.17 25.66
C GLU A 640 -24.40 -0.73 26.05
N LEU A 641 -23.49 -0.61 25.08
CA LEU A 641 -22.13 -0.10 25.29
C LEU A 641 -22.12 1.37 25.73
N MET A 642 -22.94 2.21 25.09
CA MET A 642 -23.13 3.61 25.48
C MET A 642 -23.77 3.71 26.87
N ALA A 643 -24.75 2.86 27.18
CA ALA A 643 -25.40 2.79 28.50
C ALA A 643 -24.45 2.28 29.61
N ALA A 644 -23.45 1.46 29.26
CA ALA A 644 -22.36 1.05 30.15
C ALA A 644 -21.21 2.08 30.24
N GLY A 645 -21.32 3.23 29.58
CA GLY A 645 -20.32 4.30 29.65
C GLY A 645 -18.98 3.94 29.00
N PHE A 646 -18.98 3.13 27.95
CA PHE A 646 -17.87 3.07 27.01
C PHE A 646 -17.88 4.31 26.09
N LEU A 647 -16.74 4.63 25.48
CA LEU A 647 -16.57 5.77 24.57
C LEU A 647 -16.39 5.34 23.11
N SER A 648 -16.06 4.07 22.88
CA SER A 648 -15.81 3.44 21.58
C SER A 648 -15.94 1.92 21.66
N ALA A 649 -16.01 1.28 20.50
CA ALA A 649 -15.91 -0.17 20.37
C ALA A 649 -15.33 -0.67 19.03
N ARG A 650 -14.73 -1.87 19.07
CA ARG A 650 -14.28 -2.63 17.89
C ARG A 650 -15.22 -3.81 17.62
N THR A 651 -15.50 -4.05 16.33
CA THR A 651 -16.34 -5.17 15.85
C THR A 651 -15.54 -6.10 14.92
N ALA A 652 -15.99 -7.33 14.70
CA ALA A 652 -15.24 -8.35 13.94
C ALA A 652 -15.66 -8.50 12.45
N GLY A 653 -16.76 -7.87 12.02
CA GLY A 653 -17.35 -8.08 10.69
C GLY A 653 -16.56 -7.52 9.49
N GLN A 654 -16.44 -8.31 8.42
CA GLN A 654 -15.73 -7.94 7.19
C GLN A 654 -16.37 -6.79 6.38
N ALA A 655 -15.52 -6.13 5.58
CA ALA A 655 -15.81 -5.14 4.53
C ALA A 655 -16.54 -3.83 4.94
N GLY A 656 -16.15 -2.71 4.33
CA GLY A 656 -16.89 -1.44 4.36
C GLY A 656 -16.42 -0.37 5.37
N SER A 657 -15.87 0.71 4.80
CA SER A 657 -15.88 2.13 5.21
C SER A 657 -15.35 2.63 6.56
N SER A 658 -15.53 1.96 7.71
CA SER A 658 -15.36 2.58 9.04
C SER A 658 -13.89 2.71 9.53
N TRP A 659 -13.00 3.16 8.65
CA TRP A 659 -11.63 3.59 8.97
C TRP A 659 -11.34 5.05 8.56
N HIS A 660 -12.12 5.65 7.65
CA HIS A 660 -11.98 7.08 7.28
C HIS A 660 -12.53 8.00 8.37
N LEU A 661 -11.75 9.00 8.80
CA LEU A 661 -12.18 9.97 9.83
C LEU A 661 -13.32 10.92 9.39
N SER A 662 -13.77 10.84 8.13
CA SER A 662 -14.86 11.67 7.58
C SER A 662 -16.26 11.04 7.69
N ASP A 663 -16.36 9.74 7.96
CA ASP A 663 -17.61 9.01 8.29
C ASP A 663 -17.30 7.88 9.29
N LEU A 664 -16.40 8.16 10.24
CA LEU A 664 -16.02 7.20 11.28
C LEU A 664 -17.11 7.13 12.34
N ASP A 665 -17.65 5.93 12.56
CA ASP A 665 -18.45 5.61 13.74
C ASP A 665 -17.55 4.95 14.79
N VAL A 666 -17.38 5.59 15.96
CA VAL A 666 -16.40 5.14 16.97
C VAL A 666 -16.83 3.87 17.72
N TYR A 667 -18.05 3.37 17.50
CA TYR A 667 -18.49 2.04 17.96
C TYR A 667 -18.47 0.97 16.84
N ALA A 668 -18.00 1.35 15.65
CA ALA A 668 -17.78 0.47 14.52
C ALA A 668 -16.31 0.49 14.06
N LEU A 669 -15.36 0.69 14.97
CA LEU A 669 -13.94 0.59 14.64
C LEU A 669 -13.65 -0.82 14.11
N LYS A 670 -13.12 -0.92 12.88
CA LYS A 670 -12.81 -2.22 12.28
C LYS A 670 -11.33 -2.53 12.44
N PRO A 671 -10.96 -3.79 12.76
CA PRO A 671 -9.68 -4.31 12.33
C PRO A 671 -9.72 -4.30 10.80
N ALA A 672 -8.98 -3.41 10.15
CA ALA A 672 -8.96 -3.38 8.70
C ALA A 672 -8.20 -4.63 8.20
N PRO A 673 -8.61 -5.27 7.08
CA PRO A 673 -8.16 -6.59 6.65
C PRO A 673 -6.77 -6.57 6.00
N LEU A 674 -5.85 -5.84 6.60
CA LEU A 674 -4.59 -5.44 5.98
C LEU A 674 -3.51 -6.45 6.32
N SER A 675 -3.10 -7.21 5.32
CA SER A 675 -1.86 -7.99 5.32
C SER A 675 -0.63 -7.06 5.29
N MET A 676 -0.46 -6.24 6.34
CA MET A 676 0.83 -5.58 6.63
C MET A 676 1.95 -6.62 6.73
N PHE A 677 1.59 -7.77 7.30
CA PHE A 677 2.44 -8.95 7.41
C PHE A 677 2.66 -9.54 6.01
N GLY A 678 3.91 -9.92 5.74
CA GLY A 678 4.22 -10.62 4.49
C GLY A 678 3.66 -12.04 4.47
N LEU A 679 3.87 -12.75 3.35
CA LEU A 679 3.70 -14.21 3.34
C LEU A 679 4.62 -14.81 4.42
N VAL A 680 4.03 -15.51 5.39
CA VAL A 680 4.79 -16.23 6.42
C VAL A 680 5.11 -17.63 5.93
N LEU A 681 6.39 -17.99 5.92
CA LEU A 681 6.82 -19.35 5.63
C LEU A 681 6.62 -20.22 6.88
N LEU A 682 5.50 -20.95 6.92
CA LEU A 682 5.26 -21.96 7.93
C LEU A 682 6.09 -23.22 7.62
N LEU A 683 6.99 -23.60 8.53
CA LEU A 683 7.68 -24.88 8.46
C LEU A 683 7.19 -25.80 9.57
N THR A 684 6.47 -26.86 9.18
CA THR A 684 5.98 -27.89 10.07
C THR A 684 7.06 -28.95 10.32
N PHE A 685 7.62 -28.99 11.53
CA PHE A 685 8.34 -30.16 12.00
C PHE A 685 7.32 -31.23 12.42
N GLU A 686 7.42 -32.46 11.90
CA GLU A 686 6.45 -33.52 12.26
C GLU A 686 6.63 -33.94 13.73
N SER A 687 5.51 -34.04 14.43
CA SER A 687 5.46 -34.41 15.85
C SER A 687 5.57 -35.91 16.07
N ASN A 688 6.73 -36.51 15.75
CA ASN A 688 7.03 -37.92 16.04
C ASN A 688 7.87 -38.10 17.31
N THR A 689 7.54 -37.33 18.36
CA THR A 689 8.25 -37.22 19.65
C THR A 689 8.11 -38.44 20.59
N ARG A 690 8.05 -39.64 20.00
CA ARG A 690 8.17 -40.93 20.70
C ARG A 690 9.16 -41.91 20.07
N ASP A 691 9.78 -41.58 18.93
CA ASP A 691 10.92 -42.35 18.46
C ASP A 691 12.21 -41.85 19.12
N GLN A 692 13.03 -42.77 19.61
CA GLN A 692 14.40 -42.51 20.11
C GLN A 692 15.47 -42.96 19.11
N SER A 693 15.07 -43.49 17.95
CA SER A 693 15.96 -43.96 16.89
C SER A 693 16.45 -42.80 16.01
N LEU A 694 17.77 -42.77 15.76
CA LEU A 694 18.48 -41.67 15.11
C LEU A 694 18.34 -41.64 13.56
N ALA A 695 17.27 -42.24 13.01
CA ALA A 695 17.23 -42.67 11.61
C ALA A 695 15.94 -42.33 10.82
N GLY A 696 14.99 -41.58 11.40
CA GLY A 696 13.59 -41.51 10.91
C GLY A 696 13.11 -40.20 10.25
N ASN A 697 13.95 -39.19 10.02
CA ASN A 697 13.51 -37.84 9.61
C ASN A 697 13.16 -37.72 8.09
N HIS A 698 12.05 -38.31 7.66
CA HIS A 698 11.52 -38.19 6.29
C HIS A 698 10.31 -37.25 6.21
N PHE A 699 10.50 -36.04 5.67
CA PHE A 699 9.43 -35.08 5.43
C PHE A 699 8.57 -35.47 4.21
N SER A 700 7.24 -35.45 4.35
CA SER A 700 6.30 -35.63 3.23
C SER A 700 5.85 -34.27 2.63
N PRO A 701 5.55 -34.19 1.32
CA PRO A 701 5.08 -32.95 0.70
C PRO A 701 3.73 -32.42 1.22
N THR A 702 2.90 -33.28 1.85
CA THR A 702 1.54 -32.94 2.31
C THR A 702 1.50 -32.07 3.56
N ASN A 703 2.62 -31.89 4.27
CA ASN A 703 2.66 -31.20 5.55
C ASN A 703 2.97 -29.69 5.42
N LEU A 704 3.67 -29.31 4.36
CA LEU A 704 4.12 -27.93 4.09
C LEU A 704 2.97 -27.07 3.53
N SER A 705 2.08 -26.67 4.42
CA SER A 705 0.99 -25.73 4.11
C SER A 705 1.46 -24.27 4.22
N PHE A 706 1.13 -23.46 3.19
CA PHE A 706 1.22 -22.00 3.29
C PHE A 706 -0.08 -21.47 3.89
N SER A 707 0.02 -20.48 4.77
CA SER A 707 -1.13 -19.74 5.30
C SER A 707 -1.05 -18.28 4.88
N GLY A 708 -2.20 -17.69 4.54
CA GLY A 708 -2.33 -16.23 4.38
C GLY A 708 -2.31 -15.51 5.73
N ASP A 709 -2.70 -16.21 6.79
CA ASP A 709 -2.69 -15.76 8.18
C ASP A 709 -1.43 -16.28 8.90
N SER A 710 -0.81 -15.44 9.72
CA SER A 710 0.52 -15.67 10.31
C SER A 710 0.52 -16.61 11.52
N PHE A 711 0.19 -17.88 11.30
CA PHE A 711 0.22 -18.91 12.35
C PHE A 711 1.63 -19.41 12.70
N ARG A 712 1.91 -19.51 14.01
CA ARG A 712 3.11 -20.15 14.60
C ARG A 712 2.86 -21.64 14.81
N LEU A 713 3.74 -22.50 14.32
CA LEU A 713 3.92 -23.87 14.85
C LEU A 713 5.31 -23.99 15.44
N SER A 714 5.38 -23.91 16.77
CA SER A 714 6.60 -24.11 17.56
C SER A 714 6.80 -25.61 17.82
N TYR A 715 7.98 -26.10 17.47
CA TYR A 715 8.47 -27.44 17.75
C TYR A 715 10.00 -27.37 17.83
N ALA A 716 10.54 -27.53 19.05
CA ALA A 716 11.98 -27.54 19.26
C ALA A 716 12.62 -28.79 18.64
N ALA A 717 13.20 -28.64 17.44
CA ALA A 717 13.87 -29.71 16.72
C ALA A 717 15.38 -29.73 17.03
N SER A 718 15.95 -30.92 17.20
CA SER A 718 17.39 -31.12 17.42
C SER A 718 18.08 -31.48 16.11
N PHE A 719 19.03 -30.65 15.67
CA PHE A 719 19.79 -30.87 14.45
C PHE A 719 21.08 -31.61 14.80
N ASN A 720 21.34 -32.73 14.11
CA ASN A 720 22.49 -33.60 14.30
C ASN A 720 23.49 -33.55 13.10
N GLY A 721 23.30 -32.59 12.19
CA GLY A 721 24.12 -32.40 10.99
C GLY A 721 23.84 -33.35 9.82
N SER A 722 22.91 -34.32 9.92
CA SER A 722 22.69 -35.35 8.89
C SER A 722 21.29 -35.31 8.25
N ASN A 723 21.03 -34.29 7.43
CA ASN A 723 19.80 -34.01 6.65
C ASN A 723 18.64 -33.34 7.41
N SER A 724 18.31 -32.10 7.00
CA SER A 724 17.02 -31.46 7.23
C SER A 724 16.76 -30.42 6.12
N TYR A 725 15.61 -30.54 5.44
CA TYR A 725 15.33 -29.83 4.19
C TYR A 725 13.99 -29.09 4.27
N ALA A 726 13.98 -27.81 3.92
CA ALA A 726 12.75 -27.04 3.69
C ALA A 726 12.47 -26.96 2.19
N TRP A 727 11.46 -27.70 1.73
CA TRP A 727 11.02 -27.66 0.34
C TRP A 727 9.99 -26.54 0.15
N ARG A 728 10.18 -25.71 -0.88
CA ARG A 728 9.18 -24.77 -1.35
C ARG A 728 8.19 -25.50 -2.25
N SER A 729 6.88 -25.37 -2.00
CA SER A 729 5.89 -25.95 -2.93
C SER A 729 5.92 -25.21 -4.26
N ASN A 730 5.71 -25.94 -5.36
CA ASN A 730 5.63 -25.34 -6.69
C ASN A 730 4.47 -24.34 -6.75
N GLY A 731 4.73 -23.15 -7.33
CA GLY A 731 3.73 -22.13 -7.63
C GLY A 731 3.66 -20.93 -6.66
N VAL A 732 4.18 -21.02 -5.43
CA VAL A 732 4.08 -19.92 -4.45
C VAL A 732 5.27 -18.94 -4.57
N PRO A 733 5.04 -17.62 -4.77
CA PRO A 733 6.11 -16.63 -4.89
C PRO A 733 6.55 -16.04 -3.54
N PHE A 734 7.55 -16.65 -2.89
CA PHE A 734 8.41 -15.90 -1.96
C PHE A 734 9.58 -15.30 -2.75
N ASP A 735 9.74 -13.98 -2.70
CA ASP A 735 10.64 -13.24 -3.58
C ASP A 735 11.61 -12.35 -2.80
N PHE A 736 12.80 -12.87 -2.50
CA PHE A 736 13.86 -12.13 -1.81
C PHE A 736 14.41 -10.92 -2.60
N SER A 737 14.10 -10.79 -3.90
CA SER A 737 14.54 -9.64 -4.71
C SER A 737 13.71 -8.36 -4.47
N SER A 738 12.60 -8.46 -3.72
CA SER A 738 11.81 -7.33 -3.25
C SER A 738 12.63 -6.32 -2.43
N ALA A 739 13.73 -6.76 -1.81
CA ALA A 739 14.56 -5.99 -0.89
C ALA A 739 13.85 -5.55 0.41
N ASP A 740 12.72 -6.16 0.76
CA ASP A 740 12.19 -6.12 2.12
C ASP A 740 11.76 -7.52 2.53
N TRP A 741 12.55 -8.17 3.37
CA TRP A 741 12.25 -9.49 3.90
C TRP A 741 12.96 -9.72 5.23
N LEU A 742 12.27 -10.39 6.14
CA LEU A 742 12.77 -10.79 7.45
C LEU A 742 12.78 -12.32 7.54
N LEU A 743 13.78 -12.85 8.24
CA LEU A 743 13.86 -14.23 8.67
C LEU A 743 14.37 -14.25 10.12
N SER A 744 13.67 -14.95 11.01
CA SER A 744 13.97 -15.00 12.44
C SER A 744 13.71 -16.40 13.01
N ALA A 745 14.54 -16.83 13.97
CA ALA A 745 14.35 -18.08 14.70
C ALA A 745 14.78 -17.94 16.16
N ALA A 746 14.16 -18.69 17.07
CA ALA A 746 14.76 -18.99 18.36
C ALA A 746 15.76 -20.13 18.18
N LEU A 747 16.98 -19.98 18.71
CA LEU A 747 18.02 -20.99 18.59
C LEU A 747 18.79 -21.19 19.89
N LYS A 748 19.30 -22.42 20.08
CA LYS A 748 20.07 -22.86 21.23
C LYS A 748 21.34 -23.56 20.73
N PRO A 749 22.44 -22.81 20.51
CA PRO A 749 23.68 -23.36 19.97
C PRO A 749 24.25 -24.44 20.90
N GLY A 750 24.67 -25.57 20.33
CA GLY A 750 25.59 -26.48 20.99
C GLY A 750 27.03 -25.96 20.93
N THR A 751 27.95 -26.71 21.55
CA THR A 751 29.39 -26.45 21.45
C THR A 751 29.92 -26.95 20.11
N ALA A 752 30.39 -26.04 19.26
CA ALA A 752 30.94 -26.37 17.94
C ALA A 752 32.46 -26.19 17.89
N ALA A 753 33.19 -27.19 17.37
CA ALA A 753 34.63 -27.11 17.13
C ALA A 753 34.99 -26.59 15.73
N ARG A 754 33.97 -26.21 14.94
CA ARG A 754 34.05 -25.73 13.54
C ARG A 754 32.93 -24.73 13.28
N GLN A 755 33.05 -23.99 12.18
CA GLN A 755 31.96 -23.21 11.61
C GLN A 755 30.78 -24.14 11.27
N GLN A 756 29.54 -23.69 11.50
CA GLN A 756 28.33 -24.47 11.27
C GLN A 756 27.31 -23.68 10.46
N THR A 757 26.83 -24.21 9.35
CA THR A 757 25.78 -23.56 8.54
C THR A 757 24.38 -23.88 9.10
N LEU A 758 23.66 -22.84 9.49
CA LEU A 758 22.30 -22.87 10.03
C LEU A 758 21.23 -22.73 8.94
N PHE A 759 21.47 -21.88 7.95
CA PHE A 759 20.63 -21.69 6.77
C PHE A 759 21.51 -21.70 5.53
N PHE A 760 21.07 -22.36 4.45
CA PHE A 760 21.69 -22.27 3.13
C PHE A 760 20.62 -22.18 2.03
N MET A 761 20.83 -21.28 1.08
CA MET A 761 19.97 -21.07 -0.09
C MET A 761 20.85 -20.75 -1.31
N GLY A 762 20.89 -21.61 -2.32
CA GLY A 762 21.75 -21.43 -3.49
C GLY A 762 21.77 -22.64 -4.42
N GLU A 763 22.41 -22.51 -5.57
CA GLU A 763 22.55 -23.62 -6.53
C GLU A 763 23.92 -24.33 -6.38
N SER A 764 24.91 -23.65 -5.79
CA SER A 764 26.21 -24.22 -5.45
C SER A 764 26.86 -23.42 -4.31
N VAL A 765 27.97 -23.91 -3.75
CA VAL A 765 28.78 -23.12 -2.79
C VAL A 765 29.42 -21.86 -3.39
N ALA A 766 29.41 -21.70 -4.72
CA ALA A 766 29.93 -20.51 -5.41
C ALA A 766 28.86 -19.40 -5.56
N ASP A 767 27.58 -19.76 -5.61
CA ASP A 767 26.45 -18.84 -5.79
C ASP A 767 25.34 -19.22 -4.81
N CYS A 768 25.45 -18.66 -3.60
CA CYS A 768 24.59 -18.97 -2.46
C CYS A 768 24.48 -17.83 -1.45
N PHE A 769 23.56 -18.02 -0.53
CA PHE A 769 23.31 -17.24 0.66
C PHE A 769 23.30 -18.19 1.85
N ARG A 770 24.04 -17.87 2.91
CA ARG A 770 24.16 -18.73 4.10
C ARG A 770 24.28 -17.95 5.40
N TRP A 771 23.84 -18.59 6.48
CA TRP A 771 24.06 -18.13 7.86
C TRP A 771 24.98 -19.15 8.54
N ASP A 772 26.14 -18.69 8.99
CA ASP A 772 27.15 -19.54 9.61
C ASP A 772 27.42 -19.09 11.05
N ILE A 773 27.40 -20.03 11.99
CA ILE A 773 27.82 -19.83 13.38
C ILE A 773 29.30 -20.21 13.49
N THR A 774 30.11 -19.36 14.12
CA THR A 774 31.56 -19.60 14.27
C THR A 774 31.86 -20.45 15.53
N PRO A 775 33.03 -21.13 15.62
CA PRO A 775 33.42 -21.87 16.82
C PRO A 775 33.41 -21.02 18.10
N GLU A 776 33.70 -19.73 17.97
CA GLU A 776 33.76 -18.74 19.04
C GLU A 776 32.38 -18.13 19.35
N ALA A 777 31.29 -18.76 18.88
CA ALA A 777 29.91 -18.30 19.03
C ALA A 777 29.66 -16.88 18.45
N GLY A 778 30.36 -16.55 17.36
CA GLY A 778 29.95 -15.49 16.45
C GLY A 778 28.88 -15.98 15.46
N LEU A 779 28.28 -15.07 14.71
CA LEU A 779 27.28 -15.36 13.68
C LEU A 779 27.55 -14.49 12.46
N SER A 780 27.75 -15.08 11.30
CA SER A 780 27.94 -14.38 10.03
C SER A 780 26.91 -14.77 8.99
N VAL A 781 26.37 -13.77 8.32
CA VAL A 781 25.46 -13.91 7.18
C VAL A 781 26.27 -13.55 5.95
N VAL A 782 26.42 -14.50 5.03
CA VAL A 782 27.28 -14.37 3.85
C VAL A 782 26.49 -14.61 2.58
N MET A 783 26.61 -13.68 1.63
CA MET A 783 26.18 -13.90 0.24
C MET A 783 27.42 -14.08 -0.64
N VAL A 784 27.50 -15.22 -1.33
CA VAL A 784 28.57 -15.58 -2.27
C VAL A 784 28.01 -15.52 -3.68
N SER A 785 28.75 -14.94 -4.63
CA SER A 785 28.45 -15.12 -6.05
C SER A 785 29.72 -15.19 -6.90
N ASN A 786 29.75 -16.18 -7.80
CA ASN A 786 30.91 -16.60 -8.58
C ASN A 786 32.12 -16.91 -7.67
N GLY A 787 31.87 -17.56 -6.53
CA GLY A 787 32.88 -17.92 -5.52
C GLY A 787 33.38 -16.78 -4.64
N VAL A 788 32.88 -15.56 -4.84
CA VAL A 788 33.32 -14.35 -4.11
C VAL A 788 32.22 -13.89 -3.15
N SER A 789 32.55 -13.75 -1.86
CA SER A 789 31.69 -13.10 -0.87
C SER A 789 31.40 -11.65 -1.26
N ARG A 790 30.12 -11.32 -1.51
CA ARG A 790 29.65 -9.99 -1.94
C ARG A 790 29.10 -9.15 -0.80
N ALA A 791 28.44 -9.79 0.17
CA ALA A 791 27.96 -9.19 1.41
C ALA A 791 28.35 -10.09 2.59
N VAL A 792 28.68 -9.46 3.71
CA VAL A 792 28.96 -10.12 4.99
C VAL A 792 28.40 -9.24 6.12
N VAL A 793 27.43 -9.75 6.88
CA VAL A 793 26.95 -9.11 8.11
C VAL A 793 27.26 -10.04 9.27
N SER A 794 28.08 -9.59 10.22
CA SER A 794 28.60 -10.45 11.28
C SER A 794 28.41 -9.85 12.67
N ALA A 795 27.83 -10.65 13.56
CA ALA A 795 27.93 -10.47 15.00
C ALA A 795 29.27 -11.08 15.48
N PRO A 796 30.07 -10.39 16.33
CA PRO A 796 31.38 -10.86 16.77
C PRO A 796 31.31 -12.11 17.65
N ALA A 797 32.46 -12.74 17.88
CA ALA A 797 32.63 -13.83 18.83
C ALA A 797 31.99 -13.53 20.19
N GLY A 798 31.35 -14.54 20.79
CA GLY A 798 30.62 -14.41 22.06
C GLY A 798 29.26 -13.72 21.97
N SER A 799 28.79 -13.32 20.77
CA SER A 799 27.45 -12.74 20.61
C SER A 799 26.34 -13.76 20.86
N LEU A 800 26.60 -15.05 20.59
CA LEU A 800 25.71 -16.15 20.89
C LEU A 800 26.06 -16.81 22.22
N GLN A 801 25.07 -16.96 23.10
CA GLN A 801 25.20 -17.74 24.33
C GLN A 801 25.00 -19.23 24.05
N VAL A 802 26.08 -20.00 24.05
CA VAL A 802 26.04 -21.47 23.89
C VAL A 802 25.22 -22.09 25.02
N GLY A 803 24.32 -23.03 24.68
CA GLY A 803 23.46 -23.71 25.63
C GLY A 803 22.24 -22.91 26.13
N ALA A 804 22.07 -21.65 25.70
CA ALA A 804 20.91 -20.81 26.03
C ALA A 804 20.02 -20.55 24.81
N TRP A 805 18.71 -20.44 25.02
CA TRP A 805 17.78 -19.99 23.98
C TRP A 805 17.93 -18.50 23.75
N GLN A 806 18.09 -18.08 22.50
CA GLN A 806 18.10 -16.68 22.08
C GLN A 806 17.44 -16.53 20.72
N LYS A 807 16.73 -15.42 20.50
CA LYS A 807 16.14 -15.12 19.19
C LYS A 807 17.15 -14.42 18.29
N VAL A 808 17.27 -14.90 17.06
CA VAL A 808 18.18 -14.38 16.04
C VAL A 808 17.35 -13.97 14.84
N THR A 809 17.54 -12.74 14.37
CA THR A 809 16.78 -12.14 13.27
C THR A 809 17.72 -11.54 12.27
N LEU A 810 17.49 -11.81 11.00
CA LEU A 810 18.06 -11.09 9.88
C LEU A 810 16.94 -10.43 9.08
N TRP A 811 17.17 -9.20 8.64
CA TRP A 811 16.22 -8.45 7.84
C TRP A 811 16.98 -7.62 6.80
N GLN A 812 16.54 -7.66 5.54
CA GLN A 812 16.96 -6.72 4.52
C GLN A 812 15.90 -5.64 4.36
N ARG A 813 16.31 -4.36 4.34
CA ARG A 813 15.51 -3.17 4.02
C ARG A 813 16.24 -2.35 2.97
N GLY A 814 15.83 -2.45 1.71
CA GLY A 814 16.48 -1.81 0.58
C GLY A 814 17.93 -2.30 0.44
N HIS A 815 18.88 -1.41 0.72
CA HIS A 815 20.32 -1.70 0.74
C HIS A 815 20.88 -1.94 2.15
N HIS A 816 20.07 -1.78 3.19
CA HIS A 816 20.44 -2.06 4.57
C HIS A 816 20.18 -3.52 4.92
N TRP A 817 21.13 -4.14 5.60
CA TRP A 817 21.05 -5.48 6.13
C TRP A 817 21.22 -5.40 7.65
N VAL A 818 20.27 -5.99 8.38
CA VAL A 818 20.07 -5.83 9.82
C VAL A 818 20.12 -7.20 10.47
N LEU A 819 21.20 -7.49 11.20
CA LEU A 819 21.36 -8.71 11.99
C LEU A 819 21.12 -8.39 13.47
N ARG A 820 20.32 -9.21 14.15
CA ARG A 820 20.02 -9.07 15.59
C ARG A 820 20.20 -10.41 16.30
N VAL A 821 20.70 -10.35 17.53
CA VAL A 821 20.81 -11.48 18.47
C VAL A 821 20.28 -11.00 19.81
N GLY A 822 19.10 -11.49 20.21
CA GLY A 822 18.30 -10.94 21.29
C GLY A 822 17.92 -9.48 21.02
N ASN A 823 18.54 -8.57 21.78
CA ASN A 823 18.39 -7.12 21.63
C ASN A 823 19.63 -6.44 21.02
N ASN A 824 20.74 -7.17 20.83
CA ASN A 824 21.92 -6.64 20.16
C ASN A 824 21.67 -6.52 18.65
N LEU A 825 22.32 -5.54 18.01
CA LEU A 825 22.06 -5.09 16.65
C LEU A 825 23.38 -4.84 15.92
N TRP A 826 23.50 -5.36 14.70
CA TRP A 826 24.58 -5.11 13.77
C TRP A 826 24.00 -4.81 12.39
N GLU A 827 24.42 -3.70 11.79
CA GLU A 827 23.91 -3.25 10.49
C GLU A 827 25.04 -3.09 9.47
N ALA A 828 24.74 -3.42 8.22
CA ALA A 828 25.62 -3.17 7.07
C ALA A 828 24.81 -2.55 5.93
N SER A 829 25.46 -1.74 5.10
CA SER A 829 24.85 -1.14 3.91
C SER A 829 25.57 -1.64 2.66
N HIS A 830 24.84 -2.34 1.78
CA HIS A 830 25.37 -2.92 0.55
C HIS A 830 24.56 -2.44 -0.67
N PRO A 831 24.91 -1.27 -1.24
CA PRO A 831 24.28 -0.74 -2.46
C PRO A 831 24.32 -1.74 -3.63
N GLY A 832 23.24 -1.81 -4.39
CA GLY A 832 23.08 -2.75 -5.51
C GLY A 832 22.90 -4.23 -5.12
N LEU A 833 23.11 -4.62 -3.86
CA LEU A 833 23.15 -6.01 -3.45
C LEU A 833 21.80 -6.49 -2.88
N ARG A 834 20.99 -7.07 -3.76
CA ARG A 834 19.75 -7.79 -3.44
C ARG A 834 19.96 -9.29 -3.63
N LEU A 835 19.24 -10.12 -2.88
CA LEU A 835 19.18 -11.54 -3.19
C LEU A 835 18.53 -11.75 -4.58
N PRO A 836 19.07 -12.65 -5.42
CA PRO A 836 18.41 -13.01 -6.68
C PRO A 836 17.08 -13.73 -6.40
N ARG A 837 16.21 -13.77 -7.40
CA ARG A 837 15.03 -14.64 -7.39
C ARG A 837 15.48 -16.11 -7.37
N TYR A 838 15.44 -16.70 -6.19
CA TYR A 838 15.76 -18.12 -6.00
C TYR A 838 14.49 -18.96 -5.98
N SER A 839 14.48 -20.06 -6.72
CA SER A 839 13.34 -21.00 -6.83
C SER A 839 13.66 -22.43 -6.38
N GLY A 840 14.88 -22.70 -5.92
CA GLY A 840 15.29 -24.00 -5.38
C GLY A 840 14.88 -24.23 -3.92
N SER A 841 15.46 -25.26 -3.31
CA SER A 841 15.20 -25.68 -1.92
C SER A 841 16.04 -24.89 -0.91
N VAL A 842 15.49 -24.68 0.29
CA VAL A 842 16.22 -24.05 1.40
C VAL A 842 16.67 -25.14 2.37
N LEU A 843 17.95 -25.12 2.75
CA LEU A 843 18.54 -26.11 3.65
C LEU A 843 18.63 -25.54 5.06
N LEU A 844 18.33 -26.37 6.06
CA LEU A 844 18.28 -25.97 7.47
C LEU A 844 19.17 -26.87 8.31
N GLY A 845 20.13 -26.27 9.00
CA GLY A 845 21.12 -26.97 9.80
C GLY A 845 22.12 -27.82 9.00
N CYS A 846 22.23 -27.62 7.68
CA CYS A 846 23.28 -28.21 6.85
C CYS A 846 23.74 -27.25 5.74
N ALA A 847 24.97 -27.43 5.29
CA ALA A 847 25.54 -26.78 4.11
C ALA A 847 25.47 -27.70 2.88
N LEU A 848 25.70 -27.15 1.69
CA LEU A 848 26.20 -27.96 0.56
C LEU A 848 27.72 -28.06 0.59
N ASP A 849 28.24 -29.19 0.13
CA ASP A 849 29.65 -29.37 -0.22
C ASP A 849 29.95 -28.90 -1.67
N GLY A 850 31.20 -29.06 -2.09
CA GLY A 850 31.64 -28.71 -3.45
C GLY A 850 31.04 -29.57 -4.59
N ALA A 851 30.28 -30.62 -4.27
CA ALA A 851 29.58 -31.49 -5.20
C ALA A 851 28.04 -31.34 -5.14
N GLY A 852 27.53 -30.39 -4.36
CA GLY A 852 26.09 -30.17 -4.18
C GLY A 852 25.41 -31.22 -3.30
N GLN A 853 26.15 -31.95 -2.48
CA GLN A 853 25.63 -32.88 -1.46
C GLN A 853 25.67 -32.23 -0.07
N PRO A 854 24.90 -32.73 0.93
CA PRO A 854 24.96 -32.21 2.30
C PRO A 854 26.35 -32.35 2.92
N GLY A 855 26.96 -31.21 3.25
CA GLY A 855 28.27 -31.14 3.92
C GLY A 855 28.18 -31.43 5.42
N ALA A 856 29.29 -31.91 6.00
CA ALA A 856 29.37 -32.31 7.41
C ALA A 856 29.35 -31.14 8.42
N ASP A 857 29.56 -29.89 7.96
CA ASP A 857 29.62 -28.69 8.81
C ASP A 857 28.21 -28.11 9.09
N GLY A 858 27.28 -28.99 9.46
CA GLY A 858 25.90 -28.65 9.83
C GLY A 858 25.75 -28.09 11.25
N TYR A 859 24.59 -27.48 11.52
CA TYR A 859 24.25 -26.97 12.85
C TYR A 859 24.03 -28.12 13.85
N ALA A 860 24.70 -28.03 15.00
CA ALA A 860 24.50 -28.91 16.14
C ALA A 860 23.90 -28.10 17.30
N GLY A 861 22.57 -28.07 17.36
CA GLY A 861 21.82 -27.28 18.34
C GLY A 861 20.32 -27.49 18.21
N LEU A 862 19.54 -26.73 18.98
CA LEU A 862 18.08 -26.70 18.84
C LEU A 862 17.62 -25.46 18.07
N LEU A 863 16.60 -25.63 17.23
CA LEU A 863 15.88 -24.54 16.56
C LEU A 863 14.41 -24.60 16.95
N ASP A 864 13.77 -23.45 17.09
CA ASP A 864 12.34 -23.28 17.33
C ASP A 864 11.90 -21.90 16.78
N ASP A 865 10.59 -21.63 16.78
CA ASP A 865 10.02 -20.30 16.56
C ASP A 865 10.48 -19.59 15.27
N LEU A 866 10.65 -20.39 14.20
CA LEU A 866 11.01 -19.91 12.89
C LEU A 866 9.87 -19.08 12.29
N SER A 867 10.20 -17.88 11.85
CA SER A 867 9.27 -16.95 11.20
C SER A 867 9.98 -16.22 10.07
N ALA A 868 9.31 -16.10 8.92
CA ALA A 868 9.77 -15.31 7.79
C ALA A 868 8.67 -14.34 7.37
N ALA A 869 9.02 -13.22 6.76
CA ALA A 869 8.09 -12.27 6.18
C ALA A 869 8.70 -11.54 4.98
N ASN A 870 7.86 -11.03 4.08
CA ASN A 870 8.28 -10.29 2.89
C ASN A 870 7.40 -9.05 2.67
N GLY A 871 8.02 -7.88 2.50
CA GLY A 871 7.37 -6.59 2.31
C GLY A 871 6.85 -5.94 3.59
N THR A 872 7.09 -6.46 4.80
CA THR A 872 6.44 -5.94 6.02
C THR A 872 6.71 -4.46 6.32
N TRP A 873 7.92 -3.98 6.05
CA TRP A 873 8.24 -2.55 6.16
C TRP A 873 7.53 -1.73 5.07
N MET A 874 7.65 -2.15 3.81
CA MET A 874 7.04 -1.48 2.65
C MET A 874 5.52 -1.41 2.76
N ARG A 875 4.90 -2.51 3.20
CA ARG A 875 3.48 -2.70 3.44
C ARG A 875 3.01 -1.81 4.59
N THR A 876 3.77 -1.73 5.69
CA THR A 876 3.48 -0.80 6.79
C THR A 876 3.52 0.65 6.28
N HIS A 877 4.57 1.06 5.55
CA HIS A 877 4.62 2.39 4.94
C HIS A 877 3.45 2.67 3.98
N ALA A 878 3.00 1.68 3.19
CA ALA A 878 1.82 1.81 2.34
C ALA A 878 0.52 2.03 3.13
N VAL A 879 0.32 1.31 4.24
CA VAL A 879 -0.82 1.52 5.15
C VAL A 879 -0.76 2.93 5.76
N LEU A 880 0.40 3.36 6.23
CA LEU A 880 0.58 4.69 6.83
C LEU A 880 0.41 5.82 5.81
N ASP A 881 0.80 5.62 4.56
CA ASP A 881 0.55 6.58 3.49
C ASP A 881 -0.93 6.63 3.12
N ALA A 882 -1.60 5.50 2.90
CA ALA A 882 -3.05 5.50 2.68
C ALA A 882 -3.81 6.16 3.86
N LEU A 883 -3.39 5.92 5.11
CA LEU A 883 -3.96 6.59 6.30
C LEU A 883 -3.73 8.10 6.34
N THR A 884 -2.55 8.59 5.94
CA THR A 884 -2.25 10.04 5.95
C THR A 884 -2.69 10.77 4.68
N GLN A 885 -2.88 10.10 3.54
CA GLN A 885 -3.62 10.70 2.42
C GLN A 885 -5.11 10.77 2.78
N ALA A 886 -5.73 9.63 3.11
CA ALA A 886 -7.18 9.54 3.37
C ALA A 886 -7.64 10.27 4.65
N GLY A 887 -6.78 10.35 5.66
CA GLY A 887 -7.15 10.77 7.02
C GLY A 887 -7.98 9.68 7.68
N GLY A 888 -7.32 8.67 8.23
CA GLY A 888 -7.96 7.48 8.80
C GLY A 888 -7.49 7.11 10.22
N ILE A 889 -8.19 6.15 10.81
CA ILE A 889 -7.76 5.37 11.98
C ILE A 889 -7.58 3.91 11.59
N TYR A 890 -6.49 3.29 12.03
CA TYR A 890 -6.22 1.87 11.86
C TYR A 890 -6.04 1.20 13.22
N CYS A 891 -6.72 0.07 13.43
CA CYS A 891 -6.56 -0.78 14.60
C CYS A 891 -5.86 -2.06 14.17
N ALA A 892 -4.56 -2.16 14.45
CA ALA A 892 -3.79 -3.38 14.32
C ALA A 892 -4.20 -4.34 15.45
N LEU A 893 -4.46 -5.61 15.11
CA LEU A 893 -4.93 -6.60 16.06
C LEU A 893 -4.15 -7.92 15.94
N THR A 894 -3.74 -8.47 17.08
CA THR A 894 -3.13 -9.80 17.19
C THR A 894 -3.72 -10.60 18.37
N HIS A 895 -3.52 -11.91 18.35
CA HIS A 895 -3.89 -12.89 19.38
C HIS A 895 -2.62 -13.62 19.89
N GLY A 896 -1.63 -12.86 20.35
CA GLY A 896 -0.33 -13.32 20.85
C GLY A 896 0.71 -13.59 19.75
N GLU A 897 1.89 -14.02 20.17
CA GLU A 897 3.01 -14.38 19.26
C GLU A 897 2.66 -15.54 18.33
N SER A 898 1.61 -16.31 18.64
CA SER A 898 1.07 -17.35 17.76
C SER A 898 0.45 -16.80 16.47
N SER A 899 0.09 -15.52 16.46
CA SER A 899 -0.58 -14.80 15.37
C SER A 899 0.28 -13.70 14.74
N MET A 900 1.20 -13.10 15.48
CA MET A 900 2.33 -12.34 14.90
C MET A 900 3.56 -12.45 15.81
N PRO A 901 4.61 -13.14 15.36
CA PRO A 901 5.90 -13.14 16.03
C PRO A 901 6.44 -11.72 16.28
N ARG A 902 6.95 -11.49 17.50
CA ARG A 902 7.51 -10.22 18.01
C ARG A 902 8.51 -9.52 17.07
N GLU A 903 9.22 -10.27 16.23
CA GLU A 903 10.20 -9.72 15.29
C GLU A 903 9.55 -9.13 14.03
N ILE A 904 8.36 -9.60 13.64
CA ILE A 904 7.53 -8.94 12.62
C ILE A 904 6.94 -7.65 13.22
N TRP A 905 6.44 -7.70 14.47
CA TRP A 905 6.05 -6.52 15.24
C TRP A 905 7.18 -5.47 15.32
N ARG A 906 8.44 -5.90 15.54
CA ARG A 906 9.62 -5.03 15.56
C ARG A 906 9.83 -4.29 14.23
N VAL A 907 9.63 -4.95 13.08
CA VAL A 907 9.67 -4.29 11.76
C VAL A 907 8.51 -3.31 11.57
N VAL A 908 7.30 -3.66 11.99
CA VAL A 908 6.12 -2.76 11.94
C VAL A 908 6.36 -1.50 12.80
N LEU A 909 6.82 -1.67 14.04
CA LEU A 909 7.12 -0.56 14.96
C LEU A 909 8.26 0.34 14.43
N GLU A 910 9.32 -0.25 13.88
CA GLU A 910 10.42 0.52 13.29
C GLU A 910 10.00 1.25 12.01
N ALA A 911 9.10 0.67 11.20
CA ALA A 911 8.51 1.33 10.03
C ALA A 911 7.65 2.53 10.46
N ILE A 912 6.75 2.37 11.44
CA ILE A 912 5.96 3.48 11.97
C ILE A 912 6.86 4.57 12.58
N LYS A 913 8.01 4.21 13.16
CA LYS A 913 8.97 5.16 13.73
C LYS A 913 9.73 5.99 12.68
N ASN A 914 9.99 5.42 11.50
CA ASN A 914 10.75 6.07 10.44
C ASN A 914 9.87 6.71 9.35
N TYR A 915 8.57 6.40 9.33
CA TYR A 915 7.61 7.04 8.45
C TYR A 915 7.49 8.54 8.75
N SER A 916 7.67 9.36 7.72
CA SER A 916 7.76 10.82 7.78
C SER A 916 6.42 11.54 7.97
N GLY A 917 5.32 10.87 7.63
CA GLY A 917 3.99 11.47 7.65
C GLY A 917 3.42 11.62 9.06
N PRO A 918 2.36 12.43 9.23
CA PRO A 918 1.81 12.80 10.54
C PRO A 918 0.89 11.69 11.09
N VAL A 919 1.50 10.54 11.39
CA VAL A 919 0.88 9.40 12.08
C VAL A 919 1.00 9.59 13.59
N ARG A 920 -0.04 9.24 14.34
CA ARG A 920 -0.02 9.17 15.80
C ARG A 920 -0.32 7.74 16.24
N VAL A 921 0.65 7.08 16.87
CA VAL A 921 0.40 5.83 17.59
C VAL A 921 -0.19 6.16 18.96
N MET A 922 -1.31 5.53 19.30
CA MET A 922 -2.08 5.77 20.52
C MET A 922 -2.70 4.47 21.03
N THR A 923 -3.11 4.46 22.30
CA THR A 923 -4.08 3.46 22.75
C THR A 923 -5.47 3.73 22.16
N GLN A 924 -6.38 2.74 22.22
CA GLN A 924 -7.71 2.85 21.62
C GLN A 924 -8.54 4.01 22.21
N SER A 925 -8.48 4.23 23.51
CA SER A 925 -9.16 5.33 24.19
C SER A 925 -8.47 6.68 23.97
N GLU A 926 -7.13 6.73 23.92
CA GLU A 926 -6.39 7.94 23.57
C GLU A 926 -6.79 8.46 22.19
N ALA A 927 -6.86 7.56 21.20
CA ALA A 927 -7.28 7.87 19.83
C ALA A 927 -8.71 8.43 19.79
N VAL A 928 -9.64 7.83 20.54
CA VAL A 928 -11.05 8.25 20.57
C VAL A 928 -11.25 9.58 21.31
N GLU A 929 -10.54 9.81 22.43
CA GLU A 929 -10.54 11.11 23.10
C GLU A 929 -9.87 12.19 22.24
N TYR A 930 -8.84 11.85 21.47
CA TYR A 930 -8.21 12.75 20.51
C TYR A 930 -9.22 13.17 19.41
N LEU A 931 -9.92 12.20 18.81
CA LEU A 931 -10.93 12.45 17.80
C LEU A 931 -12.11 13.28 18.35
N ARG A 932 -12.63 12.94 19.54
CA ARG A 932 -13.70 13.70 20.20
C ARG A 932 -13.31 15.17 20.44
N ARG A 933 -12.10 15.41 20.96
CA ARG A 933 -11.56 16.78 21.16
C ARG A 933 -11.33 17.53 19.86
N ARG A 934 -10.85 16.88 18.79
CA ARG A 934 -10.55 17.52 17.50
C ARG A 934 -11.81 17.91 16.70
N SER A 935 -12.88 17.13 16.84
CA SER A 935 -14.13 17.29 16.07
C SER A 935 -15.23 18.05 16.80
N ASN A 936 -15.00 18.44 18.06
CA ASN A 936 -16.05 18.88 19.00
C ASN A 936 -17.22 17.88 19.13
N MET A 937 -16.99 16.58 18.88
CA MET A 937 -18.05 15.56 18.92
C MET A 937 -18.62 15.44 20.34
N PRO A 938 -19.94 15.68 20.55
CA PRO A 938 -20.59 15.51 21.85
C PRO A 938 -20.34 14.13 22.46
N VAL A 939 -20.38 14.03 23.79
CA VAL A 939 -20.13 12.77 24.52
C VAL A 939 -21.00 11.63 23.98
N ASN A 940 -22.29 11.89 23.73
CA ASN A 940 -23.24 10.90 23.24
C ASN A 940 -23.25 10.75 21.71
N ALA A 941 -22.48 11.55 20.97
CA ALA A 941 -22.35 11.38 19.54
C ALA A 941 -21.35 10.25 19.23
N ARG A 942 -21.64 9.51 18.15
CA ARG A 942 -20.87 8.34 17.71
C ARG A 942 -20.10 8.55 16.40
N ARG A 943 -20.56 9.46 15.53
CA ARG A 943 -19.92 9.72 14.24
C ARG A 943 -19.21 11.05 14.18
N LEU A 944 -18.00 11.03 13.60
CA LEU A 944 -17.28 12.23 13.21
C LEU A 944 -17.90 12.82 11.94
N SER A 945 -18.31 14.09 12.00
CA SER A 945 -18.81 14.84 10.84
C SER A 945 -17.75 15.82 10.33
N GLY A 946 -17.02 15.41 9.30
CA GLY A 946 -16.08 16.26 8.57
C GLY A 946 -14.68 16.39 9.15
N ASN A 947 -13.69 16.41 8.26
CA ASN A 947 -12.37 17.00 8.48
C ASN A 947 -12.20 18.09 7.42
N PRO A 948 -11.78 19.32 7.77
CA PRO A 948 -11.39 20.29 6.76
C PRO A 948 -10.18 19.73 5.97
N PRO A 949 -10.20 19.76 4.63
CA PRO A 949 -9.08 19.25 3.85
C PRO A 949 -7.86 20.16 4.05
N ARG A 950 -6.87 19.67 4.80
CA ARG A 950 -5.50 20.16 4.66
C ARG A 950 -5.01 19.76 3.25
N ARG A 951 -4.42 20.72 2.54
CA ARG A 951 -3.72 20.44 1.29
C ARG A 951 -2.41 19.74 1.61
N ALA A 952 -2.14 18.65 0.89
CA ALA A 952 -0.82 18.04 0.90
C ALA A 952 0.21 18.96 0.22
N SER A 953 1.48 18.70 0.47
CA SER A 953 2.62 19.29 -0.23
C SER A 953 3.61 18.17 -0.53
N PHE A 954 3.50 17.60 -1.73
CA PHE A 954 4.36 16.52 -2.24
C PHE A 954 5.76 17.01 -2.67
N VAL A 955 6.22 18.13 -2.08
CA VAL A 955 7.62 18.54 -2.11
C VAL A 955 8.41 17.54 -1.27
N LEU A 956 9.52 17.03 -1.80
CA LEU A 956 10.38 16.11 -1.05
C LEU A 956 11.11 16.83 0.09
N ARG A 957 11.28 16.15 1.22
CA ARG A 957 12.19 16.59 2.28
C ARG A 957 13.65 16.42 1.85
N PRO A 958 14.61 17.20 2.40
CA PRO A 958 16.03 17.04 2.10
C PRO A 958 16.62 15.66 2.46
N ASP A 959 15.96 14.91 3.36
CA ASP A 959 16.34 13.55 3.76
C ASP A 959 15.58 12.44 2.99
N SER A 960 14.81 12.79 1.95
CA SER A 960 14.08 11.81 1.14
C SER A 960 15.02 10.93 0.31
N PRO A 961 14.79 9.59 0.25
CA PRO A 961 15.56 8.69 -0.62
C PRO A 961 15.31 8.95 -2.12
N CYS A 962 14.30 9.76 -2.47
CA CYS A 962 14.06 10.22 -3.83
C CYS A 962 15.01 11.34 -4.28
N ILE A 963 15.72 12.00 -3.35
CA ILE A 963 16.67 13.08 -3.66
C ILE A 963 17.88 12.50 -4.39
N GLY A 964 18.17 13.00 -5.59
CA GLY A 964 19.31 12.55 -6.39
C GLY A 964 19.18 11.16 -7.02
N ALA A 965 18.05 10.47 -6.85
CA ALA A 965 17.85 9.08 -7.30
C ALA A 965 17.31 8.95 -8.75
N ALA A 966 16.95 10.04 -9.42
CA ALA A 966 16.38 10.00 -10.77
C ALA A 966 17.46 9.93 -11.87
N ASN A 967 17.18 9.15 -12.92
CA ASN A 967 18.06 9.04 -14.08
C ASN A 967 17.83 10.23 -15.04
N PRO A 968 18.81 11.15 -15.20
CA PRO A 968 18.64 12.35 -16.03
C PRO A 968 18.54 12.05 -17.54
N ALA A 969 18.98 10.87 -18.00
CA ALA A 969 18.93 10.51 -19.42
C ALA A 969 17.51 10.51 -20.01
N SER A 970 16.49 10.31 -19.16
CA SER A 970 15.07 10.34 -19.53
C SER A 970 14.52 11.72 -19.89
N LEU A 971 15.28 12.80 -19.64
CA LEU A 971 14.87 14.19 -19.91
C LEU A 971 15.62 14.84 -21.08
N ILE A 972 16.66 14.20 -21.61
CA ILE A 972 17.51 14.78 -22.65
C ILE A 972 16.73 14.88 -23.97
N GLY A 973 16.73 16.08 -24.57
CA GLY A 973 16.01 16.40 -25.80
C GLY A 973 14.64 17.05 -25.58
N LEU A 974 14.10 17.06 -24.35
CA LEU A 974 12.88 17.79 -24.02
C LEU A 974 13.22 19.28 -23.90
N SER A 975 12.69 20.15 -24.77
CA SER A 975 13.00 21.59 -24.75
C SER A 975 12.11 22.40 -23.80
N ASN A 976 12.71 23.39 -23.12
CA ASN A 976 12.06 24.38 -22.25
C ASN A 976 11.25 23.80 -21.06
N LEU A 977 11.59 22.60 -20.58
CA LEU A 977 10.86 21.92 -19.51
C LEU A 977 11.01 22.66 -18.17
N ARG A 978 9.94 22.67 -17.36
CA ARG A 978 9.91 23.29 -16.02
C ARG A 978 9.33 22.33 -14.96
N ASP A 979 9.64 22.56 -13.70
CA ASP A 979 8.93 21.90 -12.58
C ASP A 979 7.58 22.56 -12.26
N LEU A 980 6.90 22.11 -11.19
CA LEU A 980 5.64 22.66 -10.69
C LEU A 980 5.80 23.98 -9.91
N ALA A 981 7.02 24.51 -9.81
CA ALA A 981 7.34 25.83 -9.25
C ALA A 981 7.85 26.82 -10.31
N GLY A 982 7.97 26.40 -11.57
CA GLY A 982 8.42 27.22 -12.69
C GLY A 982 9.93 27.24 -12.94
N ASN A 983 10.74 26.48 -12.19
CA ASN A 983 12.20 26.40 -12.41
C ASN A 983 12.49 25.69 -13.73
N VAL A 984 13.45 26.20 -14.52
CA VAL A 984 13.84 25.62 -15.82
C VAL A 984 14.70 24.38 -15.61
N ILE A 985 14.24 23.22 -16.09
CA ILE A 985 14.96 21.93 -16.04
C ILE A 985 15.85 21.76 -17.28
N THR A 986 15.34 22.16 -18.45
CA THR A 986 16.04 22.04 -19.73
C THR A 986 15.98 23.35 -20.53
N LEU A 987 17.04 23.59 -21.29
CA LEU A 987 17.18 24.72 -22.19
C LEU A 987 16.31 24.54 -23.45
N ALA A 988 16.25 25.57 -24.28
CA ALA A 988 15.52 25.54 -25.56
C ALA A 988 16.08 24.51 -26.56
N ASP A 989 17.35 24.13 -26.42
CA ASP A 989 18.02 23.09 -27.23
C ASP A 989 17.84 21.66 -26.67
N GLY A 990 17.06 21.49 -25.60
CA GLY A 990 16.80 20.19 -24.97
C GLY A 990 17.93 19.64 -24.11
N ARG A 991 19.03 20.37 -23.91
CA ARG A 991 20.01 20.03 -22.87
C ARG A 991 19.45 20.33 -21.48
N LEU A 992 19.79 19.51 -20.51
CA LEU A 992 19.64 19.84 -19.09
C LEU A 992 20.48 21.09 -18.77
N VAL A 993 19.99 21.96 -17.89
CA VAL A 993 20.81 23.06 -17.37
C VAL A 993 21.95 22.47 -16.53
N GLU A 994 23.19 22.88 -16.77
CA GLU A 994 24.37 22.27 -16.13
C GLU A 994 24.38 22.51 -14.61
N TYR A 995 24.27 21.43 -13.83
CA TYR A 995 24.43 21.46 -12.37
C TYR A 995 25.20 20.24 -11.86
N SER A 996 25.92 20.44 -10.77
CA SER A 996 26.65 19.42 -10.01
C SER A 996 25.77 18.59 -9.06
N ALA A 997 24.45 18.84 -9.05
CA ALA A 997 23.49 18.18 -8.18
C ALA A 997 22.69 17.12 -8.96
N PRO A 998 22.53 15.90 -8.43
CA PRO A 998 21.76 14.85 -9.10
C PRO A 998 20.25 15.14 -9.09
N LEU A 999 19.56 14.67 -10.12
CA LEU A 999 18.11 14.85 -10.30
C LEU A 999 17.32 14.02 -9.27
N SER A 1000 16.23 14.56 -8.74
CA SER A 1000 15.35 13.87 -7.80
C SER A 1000 14.13 13.23 -8.48
N MET A 1001 13.73 12.04 -8.04
CA MET A 1001 12.52 11.37 -8.54
C MET A 1001 11.27 12.14 -8.13
N GLY A 1002 10.25 12.22 -8.99
CA GLY A 1002 8.97 12.84 -8.65
C GLY A 1002 9.05 14.30 -8.16
N ALA A 1003 10.09 15.03 -8.59
CA ALA A 1003 10.43 16.31 -8.00
C ALA A 1003 9.41 17.40 -8.35
N TYR A 1004 8.50 17.69 -7.42
CA TYR A 1004 7.62 18.88 -7.49
C TYR A 1004 8.44 20.19 -7.60
N LEU A 1005 9.59 20.22 -6.93
CA LEU A 1005 10.55 21.32 -6.89
C LEU A 1005 11.94 20.80 -7.27
N TRP A 1006 12.47 21.26 -8.39
CA TRP A 1006 13.90 21.17 -8.69
C TRP A 1006 14.60 22.31 -7.95
N GLN A 1007 15.00 22.03 -6.71
CA GLN A 1007 15.88 22.93 -5.98
C GLN A 1007 17.27 22.84 -6.62
N PRO A 1008 17.80 23.91 -7.25
CA PRO A 1008 19.22 23.94 -7.57
C PRO A 1008 19.99 23.83 -6.26
N ALA A 1009 21.16 23.19 -6.27
CA ALA A 1009 22.03 23.22 -5.11
C ALA A 1009 22.39 24.69 -4.82
N VAL A 1010 21.84 25.24 -3.75
CA VAL A 1010 22.29 26.51 -3.18
C VAL A 1010 23.75 26.30 -2.83
N ALA A 1011 24.64 26.87 -3.63
CA ALA A 1011 26.05 26.89 -3.32
C ALA A 1011 26.20 27.51 -1.92
N SER A 1012 26.59 26.68 -0.94
CA SER A 1012 26.71 27.10 0.47
C SER A 1012 27.49 28.42 0.50
N PRO A 1013 26.92 29.53 1.01
CA PRO A 1013 27.34 30.86 0.64
C PRO A 1013 28.78 31.12 1.11
N VAL A 1014 29.73 30.97 0.19
CA VAL A 1014 31.15 31.20 0.43
C VAL A 1014 31.39 32.69 0.62
N GLY A 1015 31.27 33.15 1.87
CA GLY A 1015 31.82 34.42 2.32
C GLY A 1015 31.30 35.67 1.61
N TRP A 1016 30.01 35.75 1.27
CA TRP A 1016 29.40 37.06 0.97
C TRP A 1016 29.30 37.87 2.26
N TRP A 1017 30.37 38.60 2.57
CA TRP A 1017 30.35 39.68 3.56
C TRP A 1017 29.31 40.72 3.12
N PRO A 1018 28.44 41.20 4.01
CA PRO A 1018 27.44 42.22 3.67
C PRO A 1018 28.12 43.58 3.53
N THR A 1019 28.61 43.89 2.34
CA THR A 1019 28.83 45.28 1.94
C THR A 1019 27.47 45.99 1.96
N ASN A 1020 27.39 47.08 2.73
CA ASN A 1020 26.19 47.88 3.00
C ASN A 1020 25.15 47.24 3.94
N LEU A 1021 25.59 46.69 5.08
CA LEU A 1021 24.76 46.74 6.30
C LEU A 1021 24.73 48.19 6.81
N THR A 1022 23.71 48.96 6.44
CA THR A 1022 23.53 50.36 6.90
C THR A 1022 23.06 50.40 8.35
N VAL A 1023 23.98 50.22 9.30
CA VAL A 1023 23.70 50.40 10.73
C VAL A 1023 23.54 51.89 11.03
N SER A 1024 22.33 52.32 11.40
CA SER A 1024 22.10 53.68 11.89
C SER A 1024 22.54 53.78 13.36
N LEU A 1025 23.83 54.09 13.58
CA LEU A 1025 24.37 54.44 14.89
C LEU A 1025 24.07 55.90 15.23
N VAL A 1026 23.20 56.11 16.22
CA VAL A 1026 22.90 57.43 16.78
C VAL A 1026 23.85 57.69 17.97
N GLY A 1027 24.90 58.47 17.73
CA GLY A 1027 26.02 58.68 18.68
C GLY A 1027 27.01 57.51 18.65
N VAL A 1028 28.32 57.68 18.89
CA VAL A 1028 29.07 58.79 19.53
C VAL A 1028 30.32 59.14 18.67
N ASP A 1029 31.06 60.17 19.07
CA ASP A 1029 32.16 60.82 18.33
C ASP A 1029 33.32 59.95 17.79
N GLN A 1030 34.03 60.56 16.84
CA GLN A 1030 35.18 60.01 16.13
C GLN A 1030 36.42 59.82 17.02
N THR A 1031 37.14 58.72 16.84
CA THR A 1031 38.62 58.74 16.73
C THR A 1031 39.09 57.58 15.84
N ALA A 1032 40.25 57.74 15.20
CA ALA A 1032 40.71 56.85 14.14
C ALA A 1032 41.38 55.56 14.64
N LEU A 1033 41.26 54.48 13.87
CA LEU A 1033 42.17 53.34 13.94
C LEU A 1033 42.54 52.88 12.52
N ALA A 1034 43.83 52.80 12.21
CA ALA A 1034 44.33 52.33 10.93
C ALA A 1034 44.65 50.82 11.00
N ILE A 1035 44.34 50.08 9.94
CA ILE A 1035 44.68 48.66 9.83
C ILE A 1035 45.91 48.52 8.92
N ASN A 1036 46.93 47.82 9.40
CA ASN A 1036 48.15 47.50 8.66
C ASN A 1036 48.35 45.96 8.75
N PRO A 1037 48.49 45.23 7.63
CA PRO A 1037 48.41 43.76 7.67
C PRO A 1037 49.73 43.13 8.12
N LEU A 1038 49.66 42.28 9.16
CA LEU A 1038 50.71 41.31 9.50
C LEU A 1038 50.11 39.91 9.69
N ALA A 1039 50.96 38.91 9.51
CA ALA A 1039 50.52 37.54 9.21
C ALA A 1039 50.74 36.54 10.36
N SER A 1040 50.22 35.33 10.12
CA SER A 1040 50.65 34.02 10.66
C SER A 1040 50.04 33.49 11.98
N SER A 1041 49.88 32.16 11.99
CA SER A 1041 49.67 31.22 13.10
C SER A 1041 48.44 31.36 14.01
N ASN A 1042 47.54 30.39 13.86
CA ASN A 1042 46.86 29.61 14.90
C ASN A 1042 46.82 30.18 16.34
N GLN A 1043 45.66 30.67 16.76
CA GLN A 1043 45.17 30.51 18.14
C GLN A 1043 43.63 30.42 18.15
N ALA A 1044 43.07 29.65 19.08
CA ALA A 1044 41.63 29.41 19.16
C ALA A 1044 40.93 30.54 19.93
N LEU A 1045 39.92 31.16 19.31
CA LEU A 1045 39.11 32.18 19.97
C LEU A 1045 38.07 31.54 20.90
N VAL A 1046 38.36 31.54 22.21
CA VAL A 1046 37.38 31.17 23.24
C VAL A 1046 36.51 32.38 23.57
N ILE A 1047 35.24 32.35 23.19
CA ILE A 1047 34.26 33.38 23.54
C ILE A 1047 33.60 33.02 24.87
N SER A 1048 34.08 33.61 25.96
CA SER A 1048 33.47 33.49 27.29
C SER A 1048 32.33 34.51 27.45
N LEU A 1049 31.07 34.03 27.46
CA LEU A 1049 29.92 34.86 27.81
C LEU A 1049 29.76 34.94 29.33
N PHE A 1050 29.97 36.12 29.90
CA PHE A 1050 29.56 36.43 31.28
C PHE A 1050 28.04 36.64 31.34
N THR A 1051 27.37 35.96 32.26
CA THR A 1051 25.96 36.20 32.61
C THR A 1051 25.86 36.60 34.08
N ASN A 1052 25.10 37.66 34.37
CA ASN A 1052 24.85 38.16 35.72
C ASN A 1052 23.36 37.97 36.06
N GLY A 1053 23.07 37.25 37.16
CA GLY A 1053 21.77 37.29 37.85
C GLY A 1053 20.85 36.08 37.68
N ALA A 1054 20.73 35.29 38.77
CA ALA A 1054 19.49 34.78 39.39
C ALA A 1054 18.19 34.73 38.53
N LEU A 1055 17.41 33.64 38.45
CA LEU A 1055 17.29 32.35 39.18
C LEU A 1055 16.61 31.32 38.22
N ALA A 1056 16.41 30.02 38.51
CA ALA A 1056 16.54 29.23 39.74
C ALA A 1056 17.33 27.92 39.50
N ALA A 1057 16.84 26.74 39.91
CA ALA A 1057 17.55 25.46 39.78
C ALA A 1057 16.63 24.23 39.61
N ALA A 1058 17.03 23.29 38.74
CA ALA A 1058 16.69 21.85 38.77
C ALA A 1058 17.65 21.00 37.89
N GLN A 1059 18.69 20.44 38.54
CA GLN A 1059 19.52 19.26 38.22
C GLN A 1059 19.66 18.67 36.79
N PHE A 1060 20.92 18.54 36.35
CA PHE A 1060 21.63 17.36 35.74
C PHE A 1060 20.80 16.23 35.05
N SER A 1061 21.19 15.64 33.91
CA SER A 1061 22.44 15.63 33.09
C SER A 1061 22.11 15.04 31.68
N SER A 1062 23.01 14.67 30.74
CA SER A 1062 24.47 14.44 30.69
C SER A 1062 25.07 14.75 29.29
N PHE A 1063 26.06 13.98 28.80
CA PHE A 1063 26.74 14.15 27.49
C PHE A 1063 27.28 12.81 26.96
N ALA A 1064 27.38 12.68 25.63
CA ALA A 1064 28.30 11.76 24.94
C ALA A 1064 28.78 12.40 23.61
N ARG A 1065 29.99 12.10 23.15
CA ARG A 1065 30.60 12.65 21.92
C ARG A 1065 30.46 11.68 20.74
N TRP A 1066 30.62 12.22 19.52
CA TRP A 1066 31.02 11.47 18.33
C TRP A 1066 32.44 11.88 17.93
N ASP A 1067 33.22 10.91 17.45
CA ASP A 1067 34.52 11.12 16.79
C ASP A 1067 34.48 10.42 15.40
N TRP A 1068 35.25 10.92 14.44
CA TRP A 1068 35.22 10.49 13.03
C TRP A 1068 36.64 10.54 12.42
N PRO A 1069 37.09 9.49 11.72
CA PRO A 1069 38.28 9.57 10.85
C PRO A 1069 37.97 9.27 9.37
N ALA A 1070 38.56 10.06 8.47
CA ALA A 1070 38.76 9.71 7.05
C ALA A 1070 39.99 8.77 6.92
N ALA A 1071 40.39 8.20 5.77
CA ALA A 1071 39.95 8.33 4.37
C ALA A 1071 40.08 6.94 3.67
N THR A 1072 39.91 6.74 2.36
CA THR A 1072 40.84 7.17 1.27
C THR A 1072 40.25 6.75 -0.09
N ILE A 1073 40.54 7.49 -1.17
CA ILE A 1073 40.09 7.18 -2.54
C ILE A 1073 41.20 6.47 -3.33
N GLY A 1074 40.84 5.46 -4.15
CA GLY A 1074 41.72 4.80 -5.11
C GLY A 1074 41.11 4.74 -6.52
N LEU A 1075 41.94 4.97 -7.55
CA LEU A 1075 41.56 5.01 -8.97
C LEU A 1075 42.50 4.11 -9.79
N GLN A 1076 41.99 3.21 -10.63
CA GLN A 1076 42.62 2.82 -11.92
C GLN A 1076 41.74 1.97 -12.87
N THR A 1077 41.11 2.66 -13.82
CA THR A 1077 41.09 2.42 -15.29
C THR A 1077 41.17 1.02 -15.96
N TRP A 1078 40.13 0.73 -16.76
CA TRP A 1078 40.14 0.44 -18.24
C TRP A 1078 40.13 -1.00 -18.82
N HIS A 1079 39.14 -1.20 -19.72
CA HIS A 1079 39.05 -2.11 -20.90
C HIS A 1079 38.96 -3.63 -20.62
N ALA A 1080 38.25 -4.46 -21.42
CA ALA A 1080 37.81 -4.31 -22.82
C ALA A 1080 36.43 -4.97 -23.12
N LEU A 1081 36.00 -4.95 -24.40
CA LEU A 1081 34.69 -5.43 -24.89
C LEU A 1081 34.85 -6.47 -26.02
N VAL A 1082 34.14 -7.60 -25.93
CA VAL A 1082 33.98 -8.63 -26.99
C VAL A 1082 32.57 -9.23 -26.88
N ALA A 1083 31.96 -9.62 -28.01
CA ALA A 1083 30.64 -10.26 -28.08
C ALA A 1083 30.58 -11.31 -29.20
N TYR A 1084 29.69 -12.30 -29.06
CA TYR A 1084 28.89 -13.09 -30.04
C TYR A 1084 28.29 -14.31 -29.28
N GLN A 1085 27.02 -14.70 -29.46
CA GLN A 1085 26.45 -15.58 -30.52
C GLN A 1085 27.11 -16.98 -30.59
N ASP A 1086 26.40 -18.11 -30.71
CA ASP A 1086 24.97 -18.38 -30.99
C ASP A 1086 24.53 -19.74 -30.35
N GLY A 1087 23.22 -20.05 -30.28
CA GLY A 1087 22.72 -21.35 -29.77
C GLY A 1087 21.19 -21.46 -29.68
N SER A 1088 20.59 -22.40 -30.42
CA SER A 1088 19.15 -22.45 -30.71
C SER A 1088 18.37 -23.59 -30.04
N SER A 1089 17.09 -23.32 -29.71
CA SER A 1089 15.99 -24.29 -29.43
C SER A 1089 16.18 -25.18 -28.16
N CYS A 1090 15.14 -25.68 -27.45
CA CYS A 1090 13.83 -26.22 -27.87
C CYS A 1090 12.66 -25.93 -26.87
N PHE A 1091 11.47 -26.42 -27.24
CA PHE A 1091 10.18 -26.39 -26.50
C PHE A 1091 10.22 -26.73 -24.99
N THR A 1092 9.36 -26.06 -24.23
CA THR A 1092 8.63 -26.64 -23.08
C THR A 1092 7.16 -26.20 -23.11
N PRO A 1093 6.18 -27.07 -22.78
CA PRO A 1093 4.76 -26.70 -22.73
C PRO A 1093 4.28 -26.41 -21.30
N THR A 1094 3.58 -25.29 -21.09
CA THR A 1094 2.91 -24.96 -19.83
C THR A 1094 1.39 -24.88 -20.02
N ASN A 1095 0.69 -25.90 -19.51
CA ASN A 1095 -0.74 -25.88 -19.17
C ASN A 1095 -1.08 -27.18 -18.42
N GLN A 1096 -1.33 -27.10 -17.12
CA GLN A 1096 -1.92 -28.19 -16.33
C GLN A 1096 -3.34 -27.79 -15.93
N LEU A 1097 -4.33 -28.63 -16.23
CA LEU A 1097 -5.64 -28.55 -15.58
C LEU A 1097 -5.58 -29.35 -14.27
N LEU A 1098 -6.10 -28.75 -13.20
CA LEU A 1098 -6.34 -29.45 -11.94
C LEU A 1098 -7.76 -30.05 -11.98
N PHE A 1099 -7.89 -31.30 -11.53
CA PHE A 1099 -9.17 -31.95 -11.24
C PHE A 1099 -9.06 -32.59 -9.86
N GLU A 1100 -10.00 -32.28 -8.97
CA GLU A 1100 -10.16 -32.98 -7.70
C GLU A 1100 -11.25 -34.03 -7.84
N ALA A 1101 -10.98 -35.26 -7.37
CA ALA A 1101 -11.95 -36.35 -7.33
C ALA A 1101 -11.70 -37.27 -6.12
N PRO A 1102 -12.74 -37.89 -5.51
CA PRO A 1102 -12.60 -38.44 -4.15
C PRO A 1102 -11.91 -39.81 -4.03
N ARG A 1103 -11.33 -40.36 -5.11
CA ARG A 1103 -10.72 -41.70 -5.15
C ARG A 1103 -9.54 -41.75 -6.14
N PRO A 1104 -8.51 -42.58 -5.89
CA PRO A 1104 -7.40 -42.74 -6.81
C PRO A 1104 -7.80 -43.54 -8.06
N PHE A 1105 -7.41 -43.02 -9.23
CA PHE A 1105 -7.48 -43.68 -10.53
C PHE A 1105 -6.14 -43.48 -11.25
N TYR A 1106 -5.84 -44.34 -12.23
CA TYR A 1106 -4.62 -44.19 -13.05
C TYR A 1106 -4.97 -43.65 -14.43
N LEU A 1107 -4.32 -42.56 -14.83
CA LEU A 1107 -4.33 -42.06 -16.21
C LEU A 1107 -3.17 -42.64 -16.99
N ARG A 1108 -3.48 -43.32 -18.10
CA ARG A 1108 -2.49 -43.70 -19.13
C ARG A 1108 -2.60 -42.72 -20.29
N TRP A 1109 -1.48 -42.08 -20.61
CA TRP A 1109 -1.34 -41.16 -21.74
C TRP A 1109 -0.59 -41.84 -22.88
N GLU A 1110 -1.13 -41.77 -24.10
CA GLU A 1110 -0.46 -42.25 -25.31
C GLU A 1110 -0.60 -41.22 -26.44
N ALA A 1111 0.53 -40.64 -26.86
CA ALA A 1111 0.59 -39.82 -28.06
C ALA A 1111 0.52 -40.72 -29.31
N GLN A 1112 -0.43 -40.45 -30.21
CA GLN A 1112 -0.52 -41.19 -31.48
C GLN A 1112 0.13 -40.44 -32.65
N ASN A 1113 0.10 -39.11 -32.65
CA ASN A 1113 0.81 -38.24 -33.59
C ASN A 1113 0.73 -36.76 -33.16
N SER A 1114 1.34 -35.84 -33.93
CA SER A 1114 1.57 -34.42 -33.56
C SER A 1114 0.33 -33.57 -33.27
N HIS A 1115 -0.88 -34.08 -33.54
CA HIS A 1115 -2.14 -33.35 -33.35
C HIS A 1115 -3.22 -34.15 -32.60
N ALA A 1116 -2.90 -35.33 -32.06
CA ALA A 1116 -3.85 -36.16 -31.30
C ALA A 1116 -3.16 -36.96 -30.18
N ALA A 1117 -3.77 -36.95 -28.99
CA ALA A 1117 -3.35 -37.70 -27.82
C ALA A 1117 -4.53 -38.47 -27.22
N ARG A 1118 -4.30 -39.75 -26.85
CA ARG A 1118 -5.28 -40.61 -26.20
C ARG A 1118 -5.07 -40.58 -24.68
N TRP A 1119 -6.15 -40.52 -23.94
CA TRP A 1119 -6.19 -40.67 -22.48
C TRP A 1119 -7.09 -41.83 -22.11
N THR A 1120 -6.58 -42.78 -21.34
CA THR A 1120 -7.37 -43.89 -20.78
C THR A 1120 -7.36 -43.79 -19.26
N ILE A 1121 -8.55 -43.79 -18.65
CA ILE A 1121 -8.73 -43.88 -17.21
C ILE A 1121 -8.88 -45.36 -16.85
N LEU A 1122 -8.06 -45.85 -15.91
CA LEU A 1122 -8.12 -47.21 -15.40
C LEU A 1122 -8.74 -47.22 -14.00
N GLU A 1123 -9.97 -47.73 -13.91
CA GLU A 1123 -10.63 -48.14 -12.68
C GLU A 1123 -10.64 -49.68 -12.59
N GLY A 1124 -10.72 -50.22 -11.36
CA GLY A 1124 -10.30 -51.60 -11.07
C GLY A 1124 -10.98 -52.72 -11.88
N ASN A 1125 -10.16 -53.54 -12.54
CA ASN A 1125 -10.49 -54.83 -13.17
C ASN A 1125 -11.60 -54.86 -14.25
N ALA A 1126 -12.02 -53.71 -14.78
CA ALA A 1126 -12.92 -53.67 -15.94
C ALA A 1126 -12.66 -52.44 -16.81
N ASP A 1127 -11.93 -52.63 -17.92
CA ASP A 1127 -11.66 -51.56 -18.88
C ASP A 1127 -12.96 -50.99 -19.47
N ARG A 1128 -13.13 -49.66 -19.38
CA ARG A 1128 -14.20 -48.91 -20.04
C ARG A 1128 -13.58 -47.75 -20.81
N GLU A 1129 -13.58 -47.87 -22.14
CA GLU A 1129 -13.05 -46.81 -23.00
C GLU A 1129 -14.05 -45.66 -23.14
N TYR A 1130 -13.54 -44.43 -23.04
CA TYR A 1130 -14.24 -43.20 -23.39
C TYR A 1130 -13.36 -42.40 -24.37
N GLU A 1131 -13.95 -41.93 -25.46
CA GLU A 1131 -13.21 -41.24 -26.53
C GLU A 1131 -13.62 -39.76 -26.59
N TRP A 1132 -12.62 -38.86 -26.60
CA TRP A 1132 -12.82 -37.41 -26.62
C TRP A 1132 -11.97 -36.79 -27.73
N TRP A 1133 -12.60 -35.97 -28.56
CA TRP A 1133 -11.94 -35.20 -29.63
C TRP A 1133 -12.07 -33.71 -29.35
N THR A 1134 -10.96 -32.99 -29.27
CA THR A 1134 -10.92 -31.54 -29.03
C THR A 1134 -10.40 -30.80 -30.26
N SER A 1135 -11.14 -29.79 -30.71
CA SER A 1135 -10.65 -28.81 -31.69
C SER A 1135 -10.21 -27.52 -30.99
N THR A 1136 -9.21 -26.84 -31.54
CA THR A 1136 -8.53 -25.71 -30.89
C THR A 1136 -9.35 -24.42 -30.95
N ASN A 1137 -10.30 -24.26 -30.02
CA ASN A 1137 -10.77 -22.97 -29.50
C ASN A 1137 -11.73 -23.17 -28.31
N LEU A 1138 -11.33 -22.78 -27.10
CA LEU A 1138 -12.21 -22.77 -25.92
C LEU A 1138 -12.00 -21.51 -25.08
N ARG A 1139 -13.08 -20.74 -24.88
CA ARG A 1139 -13.17 -19.76 -23.79
C ARG A 1139 -13.64 -20.50 -22.53
N ALA A 1140 -13.01 -20.24 -21.39
CA ALA A 1140 -13.41 -20.86 -20.13
C ALA A 1140 -14.84 -20.44 -19.72
N TRP A 1141 -15.67 -21.42 -19.38
CA TRP A 1141 -16.93 -21.21 -18.65
C TRP A 1141 -16.72 -21.72 -17.22
N ARG A 1142 -17.05 -20.89 -16.22
CA ARG A 1142 -16.96 -21.26 -14.81
C ARG A 1142 -18.32 -21.80 -14.35
N LEU A 1143 -18.42 -23.11 -14.18
CA LEU A 1143 -19.50 -23.71 -13.41
C LEU A 1143 -19.24 -23.43 -11.93
N THR A 1144 -19.99 -22.49 -11.35
CA THR A 1144 -20.10 -22.34 -9.90
C THR A 1144 -21.06 -23.41 -9.38
N GLY A 1145 -20.53 -24.37 -8.62
CA GLY A 1145 -21.36 -25.34 -7.91
C GLY A 1145 -21.85 -24.73 -6.61
N ASP A 1146 -23.11 -24.27 -6.58
CA ASP A 1146 -23.76 -23.83 -5.35
C ASP A 1146 -24.05 -25.07 -4.47
N THR A 1147 -23.29 -25.23 -3.39
CA THR A 1147 -23.56 -26.25 -2.36
C THR A 1147 -24.38 -25.67 -1.22
N ASP A 1148 -25.60 -25.22 -1.54
CA ASP A 1148 -26.60 -24.89 -0.53
C ASP A 1148 -27.92 -25.62 -0.84
N GLY A 1149 -28.24 -26.59 0.01
CA GLY A 1149 -29.43 -27.40 -0.11
C GLY A 1149 -30.34 -27.24 1.10
N TYR A 1150 -31.33 -26.36 1.01
CA TYR A 1150 -32.67 -26.63 1.55
C TYR A 1150 -33.73 -25.79 0.84
N THR A 1151 -34.87 -26.42 0.56
CA THR A 1151 -36.01 -25.79 -0.11
C THR A 1151 -36.95 -25.11 0.88
N ASP A 1152 -37.36 -23.87 0.61
CA ASP A 1152 -38.74 -23.45 0.86
C ASP A 1152 -39.21 -22.48 -0.24
N GLY A 1153 -40.51 -22.50 -0.56
CA GLY A 1153 -41.06 -21.92 -1.79
C GLY A 1153 -41.91 -20.67 -1.58
N ARG A 1154 -41.55 -19.56 -2.22
CA ARG A 1154 -42.44 -18.39 -2.40
C ARG A 1154 -42.41 -17.86 -3.84
N SER A 1155 -43.49 -17.17 -4.21
CA SER A 1155 -43.93 -16.90 -5.59
C SER A 1155 -43.09 -15.89 -6.38
N PHE A 1156 -43.07 -16.07 -7.71
CA PHE A 1156 -42.55 -15.12 -8.70
C PHE A 1156 -43.09 -13.69 -8.57
N SER A 1157 -42.25 -12.72 -8.96
CA SER A 1157 -42.69 -11.49 -9.63
C SER A 1157 -41.65 -11.11 -10.70
N PRO A 1158 -42.03 -10.88 -11.98
CA PRO A 1158 -41.08 -10.65 -13.06
C PRO A 1158 -40.71 -9.17 -13.25
N ASN A 1159 -39.43 -8.88 -13.45
CA ASN A 1159 -38.95 -7.57 -13.93
C ASN A 1159 -38.24 -7.73 -15.30
N PRO A 1160 -38.80 -7.19 -16.40
CA PRO A 1160 -38.31 -7.50 -17.75
C PRO A 1160 -37.24 -6.53 -18.25
N LYS A 1161 -36.01 -7.02 -18.54
CA LYS A 1161 -35.06 -6.46 -19.54
C LYS A 1161 -33.77 -7.30 -19.68
N ALA A 1162 -33.77 -8.22 -20.63
CA ALA A 1162 -32.63 -8.58 -21.49
C ALA A 1162 -33.05 -9.70 -22.46
N ASN A 1163 -33.00 -9.44 -23.76
CA ASN A 1163 -33.08 -10.51 -24.76
C ASN A 1163 -31.66 -10.95 -25.09
N ASP A 1164 -31.33 -12.22 -24.95
CA ASP A 1164 -30.47 -12.90 -25.92
C ASP A 1164 -30.69 -14.42 -25.91
N SER A 1165 -30.46 -15.07 -27.04
CA SER A 1165 -31.01 -16.41 -27.30
C SER A 1165 -30.11 -17.57 -26.85
N ILE A 1166 -30.64 -18.49 -26.04
CA ILE A 1166 -30.02 -19.79 -25.75
C ILE A 1166 -30.68 -20.88 -26.60
N ARG A 1167 -29.87 -21.65 -27.36
CA ARG A 1167 -30.31 -22.88 -28.02
C ARG A 1167 -29.96 -24.09 -27.15
N PHE A 1168 -30.94 -24.94 -26.84
CA PHE A 1168 -30.70 -26.23 -26.21
C PHE A 1168 -30.12 -27.22 -27.22
N PHE A 1169 -29.10 -27.98 -26.80
CA PHE A 1169 -28.72 -29.26 -27.42
C PHE A 1169 -29.12 -30.39 -26.47
N GLN A 1170 -29.71 -31.45 -27.01
CA GLN A 1170 -30.25 -32.58 -26.25
C GLN A 1170 -29.43 -33.85 -26.55
N ALA A 1171 -28.72 -34.36 -25.54
CA ALA A 1171 -28.01 -35.63 -25.64
C ALA A 1171 -28.87 -36.78 -25.06
N ARG A 1172 -29.02 -37.86 -25.83
CA ARG A 1172 -29.64 -39.11 -25.35
C ARG A 1172 -28.56 -40.11 -24.94
N ILE A 1173 -28.64 -40.65 -23.74
CA ILE A 1173 -27.89 -41.82 -23.31
C ILE A 1173 -28.74 -43.08 -23.57
N ARG A 1174 -28.13 -44.15 -24.07
CA ARG A 1174 -28.66 -45.52 -24.02
C ARG A 1174 -27.67 -46.40 -23.25
N PRO A 1175 -28.10 -47.21 -22.28
CA PRO A 1175 -27.21 -48.15 -21.59
C PRO A 1175 -26.92 -49.39 -22.45
N ARG A 1176 -25.76 -49.99 -22.18
CA ARG A 1176 -25.43 -51.40 -22.35
C ARG A 1176 -24.63 -51.84 -21.12
#